data_AF-A0A4R1N105-F1
#
_entry.id   AF-A0A4R1N105-F1
#
_cell.length_a   1.000
_cell.length_b   1.000
_cell.length_c   1.000
_cell.angle_alpha   90.00
_cell.angle_beta   90.00
_cell.angle_gamma   90.00
#
_symmetry.space_group_name_H-M   'P 1'
#
loop_
_entity.id
_entity.type
_entity.pdbx_description
1 polymer ?
#
loop_
_entity_poly.entity_id
_entity_poly.type
_entity_poly.pdbx_seq_one_letter_code
_entity_poly.pdbx_strand_id
1 'polypeptide(L)'
;MKKKICYVIILILFISLKTIYSNDIKTVKGEEQTLDIKVILQGEDEVPSIQEIGKIGPLEESIELWHYSGGYWKYGDIVIYDNNLDDYINDPVELGEALNQEITFEIPIDQALYETIKELEEVTILCSTTLEDKSITDLFYGKPNIEISNQTIYFKGNPKFHFYSGDNVTFETFLDEGTLNQTIPIVDPDYGYNTYAIWRRDRAVDWGRAEGYFNKEDVYAPAPENSGKIAPSQIKNAAGHLRDGFTIRARTTMRPSEESSVGYNTFSNAGAVGMHFKYPIELTFYGSATKDLSAEFETLPRSAASGEEVLVGIKIESTFEETVKNVEYNWTIQTKESNTYIEEVSIEGLDTTQEVQGTIDTLSPQEEKIIYARFTMPEEDVDIRFSINEEGTHPEEINLENNIAKSGEAIKVVETLEPVIGAYDIDYNILSRDIRYPLSETNIEANLGSAPRGIWIGHATGNLEVRDISQNTIDTSLKVLNNFKVTNNPTVNEPATRIVRRPVIEATLRRKDFGDNPQESNYLNLIDPRQAQIQEGRVNYRGNVSRRYQYTVWVGEGYSTRTRSTSASFNPGENIKTIKTYVYNGQETIPDKHYTNAIENNANHSTTKTLRWRSEPYTMQVIRWMAHMDQNDTLYNWTKIDGQYQRKFTQQNSGQINWAVKESIKKGYNNSREAARNRNYTQEAYDKGVFASDRDYRNVAYPIKSGYYLNPTGEYTFTIETTTYKPTSADTQDHKDLVNEVINAFRYETNLIYINNNQEAVNLQNERLARRGNSYQERPASITAQNATGVNGIKLLEVIERNQEPSRYTKTVEELEHSEEETGYTHQYYKNILEGYEESGTIESLEDYKYQEYIKAGQTMYKITEQTKVTIKINPQNRKIYTHAHMPNGRYYIKAWIGDIDLSKTNNEYKKLGLIRGINTLDEIEITVVGSIYDDIY
;
A
#
# COMPACT_ATOMS: atom_id res chain seq x y z
N MET A 1 -20.13 -15.01 -124.81
CA MET A 1 -20.24 -13.61 -124.33
C MET A 1 -21.22 -13.47 -123.15
N LYS A 2 -21.15 -14.37 -122.15
CA LYS A 2 -22.07 -14.41 -120.97
C LYS A 2 -21.35 -14.60 -119.61
N LYS A 3 -20.01 -14.58 -119.57
CA LYS A 3 -19.22 -14.72 -118.32
C LYS A 3 -18.54 -13.42 -117.84
N LYS A 4 -18.56 -12.34 -118.61
CA LYS A 4 -18.04 -11.01 -118.21
C LYS A 4 -19.10 -10.05 -117.65
N ILE A 5 -20.39 -10.43 -117.66
CA ILE A 5 -21.50 -9.62 -117.13
C ILE A 5 -21.82 -9.98 -115.65
N CYS A 6 -21.59 -11.23 -115.22
CA CYS A 6 -21.76 -11.62 -113.82
C CYS A 6 -20.71 -11.02 -112.86
N TYR A 7 -19.47 -10.81 -113.32
CA TYR A 7 -18.42 -10.20 -112.48
C TYR A 7 -18.62 -8.69 -112.27
N VAL A 8 -19.29 -8.00 -113.19
CA VAL A 8 -19.60 -6.56 -113.04
C VAL A 8 -20.83 -6.37 -112.15
N ILE A 9 -21.80 -7.28 -112.15
CA ILE A 9 -22.99 -7.20 -111.27
C ILE A 9 -22.65 -7.56 -109.81
N ILE A 10 -21.71 -8.49 -109.56
CA ILE A 10 -21.26 -8.84 -108.20
C ILE A 10 -20.35 -7.74 -107.61
N LEU A 11 -19.57 -7.04 -108.44
CA LEU A 11 -18.75 -5.90 -107.98
C LEU A 11 -19.61 -4.65 -107.68
N ILE A 12 -20.70 -4.44 -108.43
CA ILE A 12 -21.67 -3.35 -108.17
C ILE A 12 -22.51 -3.63 -106.91
N LEU A 13 -22.88 -4.89 -106.62
CA LEU A 13 -23.59 -5.24 -105.38
C LEU A 13 -22.73 -5.05 -104.11
N PHE A 14 -21.40 -5.30 -104.20
CA PHE A 14 -20.47 -5.07 -103.08
C PHE A 14 -20.16 -3.59 -102.85
N ILE A 15 -20.22 -2.76 -103.89
CA ILE A 15 -20.02 -1.30 -103.76
C ILE A 15 -21.31 -0.61 -103.29
N SER A 16 -22.49 -1.12 -103.62
CA SER A 16 -23.78 -0.58 -103.15
C SER A 16 -24.17 -0.99 -101.72
N LEU A 17 -23.62 -2.09 -101.18
CA LEU A 17 -23.76 -2.44 -99.75
C LEU A 17 -22.82 -1.63 -98.84
N LYS A 18 -21.79 -0.99 -99.40
CA LYS A 18 -20.91 -0.03 -98.70
C LYS A 18 -21.45 1.40 -98.67
N THR A 19 -22.58 1.69 -99.33
CA THR A 19 -23.16 3.05 -99.43
C THR A 19 -24.59 3.19 -98.87
N ILE A 20 -25.12 2.18 -98.15
CA ILE A 20 -26.41 2.26 -97.41
C ILE A 20 -26.24 1.87 -95.92
N TYR A 21 -25.06 2.14 -95.34
CA TYR A 21 -24.87 2.16 -93.87
C TYR A 21 -24.07 3.40 -93.43
N SER A 22 -24.17 4.48 -94.20
CA SER A 22 -23.55 5.77 -93.89
C SER A 22 -24.51 6.90 -94.27
N ASN A 23 -25.47 7.17 -93.39
CA ASN A 23 -26.08 8.50 -93.12
C ASN A 23 -27.39 8.31 -92.34
N ASP A 24 -27.25 8.05 -91.04
CA ASP A 24 -28.01 8.70 -89.97
C ASP A 24 -27.38 8.29 -88.64
N ILE A 25 -26.13 8.72 -88.44
CA ILE A 25 -25.58 8.90 -87.11
C ILE A 25 -25.26 10.38 -87.03
N LYS A 26 -26.05 11.10 -86.23
CA LYS A 26 -25.74 12.46 -85.81
C LYS A 26 -24.28 12.49 -85.40
N THR A 27 -23.53 13.36 -86.06
CA THR A 27 -22.17 13.73 -85.68
C THR A 27 -22.21 14.29 -84.26
N VAL A 28 -21.98 13.43 -83.27
CA VAL A 28 -21.32 13.83 -82.04
C VAL A 28 -19.86 13.65 -82.35
N LYS A 29 -19.12 14.77 -82.45
CA LYS A 29 -17.68 14.72 -82.21
C LYS A 29 -17.53 14.29 -80.76
N GLY A 30 -17.44 12.98 -80.52
CA GLY A 30 -16.77 12.48 -79.33
C GLY A 30 -15.29 12.60 -79.63
N GLU A 31 -14.58 13.40 -78.84
CA GLU A 31 -13.15 13.18 -78.69
C GLU A 31 -12.98 11.71 -78.30
N GLU A 32 -12.26 10.90 -79.09
CA GLU A 32 -11.74 9.64 -78.57
C GLU A 32 -10.90 10.03 -77.36
N GLN A 33 -11.36 9.68 -76.17
CA GLN A 33 -10.60 9.85 -74.94
C GLN A 33 -9.35 8.97 -75.13
N THR A 34 -8.23 9.60 -75.47
CA THR A 34 -6.95 8.91 -75.58
C THR A 34 -6.53 8.59 -74.15
N LEU A 35 -6.73 7.33 -73.74
CA LEU A 35 -6.20 6.80 -72.49
C LEU A 35 -4.71 7.13 -72.40
N ASP A 36 -4.32 7.94 -71.41
CA ASP A 36 -2.91 8.22 -71.17
C ASP A 36 -2.28 7.05 -70.41
N ILE A 37 -1.27 6.41 -71.00
CA ILE A 37 -0.60 5.24 -70.43
C ILE A 37 0.78 5.66 -69.93
N LYS A 38 0.94 5.64 -68.60
CA LYS A 38 2.23 5.87 -67.96
C LYS A 38 2.88 4.54 -67.59
N VAL A 39 4.03 4.24 -68.21
CA VAL A 39 4.81 3.03 -67.90
C VAL A 39 5.89 3.35 -66.86
N ILE A 40 5.93 2.54 -65.80
CA ILE A 40 6.93 2.64 -64.73
C ILE A 40 7.62 1.27 -64.50
N LEU A 41 8.86 1.29 -64.04
CA LEU A 41 9.69 0.09 -63.88
C LEU A 41 9.95 -0.22 -62.41
N GLN A 42 9.77 -1.48 -62.01
CA GLN A 42 10.08 -1.95 -60.66
C GLN A 42 11.57 -1.75 -60.35
N GLY A 43 11.87 -1.04 -59.26
CA GLY A 43 13.24 -0.77 -58.79
C GLY A 43 13.87 0.51 -59.32
N GLU A 44 13.28 1.17 -60.33
CA GLU A 44 13.73 2.49 -60.82
C GLU A 44 12.74 3.62 -60.50
N ASP A 45 11.44 3.36 -60.67
CA ASP A 45 10.38 4.34 -60.45
C ASP A 45 9.63 4.04 -59.13
N GLU A 46 9.12 5.09 -58.46
CA GLU A 46 8.26 4.90 -57.29
C GLU A 46 6.90 4.32 -57.70
N VAL A 47 6.49 3.24 -57.04
CA VAL A 47 5.17 2.62 -57.24
C VAL A 47 4.09 3.59 -56.75
N PRO A 48 3.08 3.92 -57.58
CA PRO A 48 2.05 4.89 -57.22
C PRO A 48 1.19 4.33 -56.08
N SER A 49 0.81 5.22 -55.17
CA SER A 49 -0.05 4.94 -54.01
C SER A 49 -1.55 5.00 -54.33
N ILE A 50 -1.90 5.00 -55.61
CA ILE A 50 -3.28 4.97 -56.11
C ILE A 50 -3.77 3.51 -56.20
N GLN A 51 -5.05 3.29 -56.42
CA GLN A 51 -5.64 1.94 -56.36
C GLN A 51 -5.02 1.03 -57.43
N GLU A 52 -4.56 -0.17 -57.02
CA GLU A 52 -4.28 -1.26 -57.96
C GLU A 52 -5.61 -1.76 -58.54
N ILE A 53 -5.77 -1.62 -59.85
CA ILE A 53 -7.01 -2.00 -60.57
C ILE A 53 -6.91 -3.38 -61.22
N GLY A 54 -5.70 -3.96 -61.29
CA GLY A 54 -5.50 -5.34 -61.75
C GLY A 54 -4.05 -5.69 -62.06
N LYS A 55 -3.81 -6.96 -62.40
CA LYS A 55 -2.47 -7.52 -62.63
C LYS A 55 -2.49 -8.62 -63.69
N ILE A 56 -1.44 -8.72 -64.51
CA ILE A 56 -1.23 -9.74 -65.55
C ILE A 56 0.17 -10.34 -65.42
N GLY A 57 0.26 -11.67 -65.33
CA GLY A 57 1.52 -12.42 -65.28
C GLY A 57 1.65 -13.35 -64.07
N PRO A 58 2.80 -14.04 -63.92
CA PRO A 58 3.98 -13.98 -64.80
C PRO A 58 3.71 -14.54 -66.19
N LEU A 59 4.24 -13.83 -67.19
CA LEU A 59 4.17 -14.21 -68.59
C LEU A 59 5.49 -14.87 -68.98
N GLU A 60 5.49 -16.16 -69.30
CA GLU A 60 6.70 -16.94 -69.61
C GLU A 60 7.19 -16.72 -71.06
N GLU A 61 7.38 -15.46 -71.45
CA GLU A 61 7.87 -15.10 -72.79
C GLU A 61 9.33 -15.52 -72.99
N SER A 62 9.71 -15.89 -74.21
CA SER A 62 11.08 -16.33 -74.51
C SER A 62 11.50 -16.06 -75.94
N ILE A 63 12.81 -15.92 -76.15
CA ILE A 63 13.44 -15.82 -77.47
C ILE A 63 14.35 -17.04 -77.64
N GLU A 64 14.11 -17.85 -78.67
CA GLU A 64 14.92 -19.03 -78.98
C GLU A 64 15.53 -18.96 -80.38
N LEU A 65 16.86 -18.88 -80.46
CA LEU A 65 17.62 -18.91 -81.70
C LEU A 65 18.24 -20.30 -81.93
N TRP A 66 18.34 -20.73 -83.19
CA TRP A 66 19.01 -21.98 -83.55
C TRP A 66 20.14 -21.77 -84.55
N HIS A 67 21.30 -22.39 -84.31
CA HIS A 67 22.41 -22.44 -85.25
C HIS A 67 22.32 -23.66 -86.17
N TYR A 68 22.49 -23.40 -87.45
CA TYR A 68 22.45 -24.40 -88.50
C TYR A 68 23.86 -24.59 -89.04
N SER A 69 24.24 -25.85 -89.31
CA SER A 69 25.59 -26.22 -89.79
C SER A 69 25.98 -25.62 -91.16
N GLY A 70 25.07 -24.87 -91.80
CA GLY A 70 25.34 -24.05 -92.98
C GLY A 70 25.95 -22.68 -92.67
N GLY A 71 26.19 -22.37 -91.39
CA GLY A 71 26.87 -21.15 -90.94
C GLY A 71 25.93 -19.96 -90.74
N TYR A 72 24.82 -20.17 -90.03
CA TYR A 72 23.86 -19.10 -89.71
C TYR A 72 22.99 -19.44 -88.49
N TRP A 73 22.50 -18.40 -87.82
CA TRP A 73 21.46 -18.42 -86.80
C TRP A 73 20.09 -18.08 -87.38
N LYS A 74 19.02 -18.62 -86.79
CA LYS A 74 17.64 -18.32 -87.18
C LYS A 74 16.74 -18.05 -85.97
N TYR A 75 15.92 -17.01 -86.06
CA TYR A 75 14.82 -16.68 -85.15
C TYR A 75 13.58 -16.30 -85.96
N GLY A 76 12.47 -17.02 -85.84
CA GLY A 76 11.29 -16.79 -86.70
C GLY A 76 11.65 -16.82 -88.19
N ASP A 77 11.35 -15.73 -88.90
CA ASP A 77 11.72 -15.53 -90.32
C ASP A 77 13.07 -14.81 -90.52
N ILE A 78 13.75 -14.41 -89.44
CA ILE A 78 15.05 -13.73 -89.45
C ILE A 78 16.18 -14.75 -89.56
N VAL A 79 17.12 -14.52 -90.49
CA VAL A 79 18.32 -15.33 -90.70
C VAL A 79 19.56 -14.46 -90.56
N ILE A 80 20.48 -14.83 -89.67
CA ILE A 80 21.71 -14.10 -89.36
C ILE A 80 22.89 -14.99 -89.73
N TYR A 81 23.62 -14.67 -90.80
CA TYR A 81 24.78 -15.45 -91.23
C TYR A 81 26.00 -15.19 -90.34
N ASP A 82 26.82 -16.21 -90.11
CA ASP A 82 27.99 -16.09 -89.22
C ASP A 82 28.94 -14.96 -89.65
N ASN A 83 29.13 -14.78 -90.96
CA ASN A 83 29.97 -13.71 -91.54
C ASN A 83 29.43 -12.29 -91.28
N ASN A 84 28.15 -12.15 -90.89
CA ASN A 84 27.58 -10.84 -90.57
C ASN A 84 27.88 -10.44 -89.12
N LEU A 85 28.38 -11.36 -88.30
CA LEU A 85 28.63 -11.15 -86.88
C LEU A 85 30.13 -11.04 -86.55
N ASP A 86 31.06 -11.12 -87.51
CA ASP A 86 32.51 -10.82 -87.37
C ASP A 86 33.17 -11.27 -86.04
N ASP A 87 32.93 -12.50 -85.58
CA ASP A 87 33.40 -13.06 -84.27
C ASP A 87 32.69 -12.52 -82.99
N TYR A 88 31.69 -11.65 -83.12
CA TYR A 88 30.92 -11.00 -82.05
C TYR A 88 29.59 -11.69 -81.69
N ILE A 89 29.38 -12.97 -82.01
CA ILE A 89 28.14 -13.70 -81.62
C ILE A 89 27.94 -13.75 -80.10
N ASN A 90 29.01 -13.59 -79.31
CA ASN A 90 28.96 -13.49 -77.86
C ASN A 90 28.70 -12.05 -77.36
N ASP A 91 28.50 -11.07 -78.26
CA ASP A 91 28.15 -9.68 -77.91
C ASP A 91 26.62 -9.53 -77.89
N PRO A 92 26.03 -9.29 -76.70
CA PRO A 92 24.60 -9.07 -76.54
C PRO A 92 24.01 -7.96 -77.42
N VAL A 93 24.77 -6.89 -77.67
CA VAL A 93 24.29 -5.69 -78.35
C VAL A 93 24.18 -5.96 -79.84
N GLU A 94 25.24 -6.50 -80.45
CA GLU A 94 25.27 -6.86 -81.88
C GLU A 94 24.19 -7.90 -82.22
N LEU A 95 23.96 -8.89 -81.34
CA LEU A 95 22.87 -9.85 -81.53
C LEU A 95 21.49 -9.19 -81.47
N GLY A 96 21.29 -8.23 -80.57
CA GLY A 96 20.05 -7.46 -80.49
C GLY A 96 19.80 -6.59 -81.72
N GLU A 97 20.84 -5.97 -82.28
CA GLU A 97 20.71 -5.22 -83.54
C GLU A 97 20.35 -6.13 -84.72
N ALA A 98 20.95 -7.32 -84.79
CA ALA A 98 20.69 -8.29 -85.85
C ALA A 98 19.25 -8.87 -85.82
N LEU A 99 18.60 -8.88 -84.65
CA LEU A 99 17.24 -9.39 -84.45
C LEU A 99 16.13 -8.35 -84.60
N ASN A 100 16.48 -7.11 -84.99
CA ASN A 100 15.67 -5.90 -84.84
C ASN A 100 15.57 -5.49 -83.37
N GLN A 101 16.01 -4.26 -83.05
CA GLN A 101 16.23 -3.82 -81.67
C GLN A 101 14.98 -3.92 -80.78
N GLU A 102 13.76 -3.82 -81.34
CA GLU A 102 12.49 -3.88 -80.60
C GLU A 102 11.69 -5.14 -80.95
N ILE A 103 11.36 -5.95 -79.94
CA ILE A 103 10.51 -7.14 -80.05
C ILE A 103 9.15 -6.85 -79.42
N THR A 104 8.09 -7.37 -80.05
CA THR A 104 6.71 -7.25 -79.56
C THR A 104 6.21 -8.57 -78.99
N PHE A 105 5.74 -8.57 -77.74
CA PHE A 105 4.95 -9.65 -77.14
C PHE A 105 3.47 -9.28 -77.11
N GLU A 106 2.61 -10.17 -77.60
CA GLU A 106 1.16 -9.99 -77.62
C GLU A 106 0.53 -10.70 -76.41
N ILE A 107 -0.03 -9.92 -75.48
CA ILE A 107 -0.48 -10.40 -74.17
C ILE A 107 -2.00 -10.19 -74.05
N PRO A 108 -2.81 -11.25 -73.90
CA PRO A 108 -4.27 -11.11 -73.77
C PRO A 108 -4.68 -10.51 -72.41
N ILE A 109 -5.71 -9.66 -72.41
CA ILE A 109 -6.28 -9.03 -71.20
C ILE A 109 -7.61 -9.70 -70.86
N ASP A 110 -7.87 -9.95 -69.57
CA ASP A 110 -9.20 -10.39 -69.14
C ASP A 110 -10.28 -9.32 -69.39
N GLN A 111 -11.50 -9.74 -69.71
CA GLN A 111 -12.61 -8.86 -70.04
C GLN A 111 -12.92 -7.85 -68.92
N ALA A 112 -12.84 -8.24 -67.65
CA ALA A 112 -13.16 -7.35 -66.53
C ALA A 112 -12.14 -6.22 -66.41
N LEU A 113 -10.85 -6.56 -66.44
CA LEU A 113 -9.76 -5.58 -66.39
C LEU A 113 -9.79 -4.63 -67.59
N TYR A 114 -10.11 -5.15 -68.77
CA TYR A 114 -10.20 -4.33 -69.99
C TYR A 114 -11.31 -3.28 -69.92
N GLU A 115 -12.48 -3.61 -69.36
CA GLU A 115 -13.56 -2.61 -69.18
C GLU A 115 -13.20 -1.59 -68.09
N THR A 116 -12.53 -1.98 -67.00
CA THR A 116 -12.06 -1.03 -65.97
C THR A 116 -11.08 0.00 -66.53
N ILE A 117 -10.13 -0.44 -67.37
CA ILE A 117 -9.11 0.45 -67.96
C ILE A 117 -9.76 1.48 -68.91
N LYS A 118 -10.83 1.13 -69.62
CA LYS A 118 -11.50 2.03 -70.58
C LYS A 118 -12.18 3.25 -69.95
N GLU A 119 -12.58 3.13 -68.69
CA GLU A 119 -13.29 4.21 -67.98
C GLU A 119 -12.34 5.22 -67.32
N LEU A 120 -11.03 5.00 -67.41
CA LEU A 120 -10.01 5.87 -66.83
C LEU A 120 -9.48 6.88 -67.85
N GLU A 121 -9.17 8.09 -67.38
CA GLU A 121 -8.47 9.11 -68.18
C GLU A 121 -6.96 8.84 -68.24
N GLU A 122 -6.38 8.31 -67.16
CA GLU A 122 -4.97 7.95 -67.03
C GLU A 122 -4.84 6.59 -66.34
N VAL A 123 -3.94 5.73 -66.84
CA VAL A 123 -3.56 4.47 -66.20
C VAL A 123 -2.04 4.39 -66.05
N THR A 124 -1.58 4.01 -64.86
CA THR A 124 -0.16 3.71 -64.63
C THR A 124 0.05 2.20 -64.65
N ILE A 125 1.03 1.73 -65.44
CA ILE A 125 1.39 0.31 -65.58
C ILE A 125 2.80 0.11 -65.03
N LEU A 126 2.92 -0.68 -63.97
CA LEU A 126 4.18 -1.14 -63.41
C LEU A 126 4.64 -2.42 -64.12
N CYS A 127 5.81 -2.36 -64.75
CA CYS A 127 6.48 -3.51 -65.32
C CYS A 127 7.46 -4.11 -64.30
N SER A 128 7.29 -5.38 -63.99
CA SER A 128 8.12 -6.18 -63.10
C SER A 128 8.56 -7.48 -63.78
N THR A 129 9.49 -8.20 -63.14
CA THR A 129 9.90 -9.55 -63.55
C THR A 129 9.84 -10.52 -62.38
N THR A 130 9.62 -11.80 -62.66
CA THR A 130 9.67 -12.86 -61.65
C THR A 130 11.02 -13.59 -61.58
N LEU A 131 12.06 -13.10 -62.28
CA LEU A 131 13.42 -13.57 -62.03
C LEU A 131 13.89 -13.09 -60.65
N GLU A 132 14.33 -14.04 -59.82
CA GLU A 132 14.80 -13.78 -58.47
C GLU A 132 15.98 -12.78 -58.48
N ASP A 133 15.91 -11.77 -57.61
CA ASP A 133 16.89 -10.68 -57.47
C ASP A 133 17.20 -9.89 -58.75
N LYS A 134 16.33 -9.94 -59.77
CA LYS A 134 16.43 -9.14 -61.00
C LYS A 134 15.28 -8.13 -61.09
N SER A 135 15.51 -7.11 -61.90
CA SER A 135 14.54 -6.10 -62.28
C SER A 135 14.20 -6.22 -63.77
N ILE A 136 13.11 -5.55 -64.18
CA ILE A 136 12.74 -5.50 -65.60
C ILE A 136 13.84 -4.84 -66.46
N THR A 137 14.68 -3.99 -65.88
CA THR A 137 15.79 -3.33 -66.59
C THR A 137 16.99 -4.24 -66.77
N ASP A 138 17.07 -5.37 -66.06
CA ASP A 138 18.04 -6.42 -66.36
C ASP A 138 17.65 -7.19 -67.64
N LEU A 139 16.36 -7.21 -67.99
CA LEU A 139 15.83 -7.93 -69.15
C LEU A 139 15.73 -7.08 -70.43
N PHE A 140 15.51 -5.77 -70.31
CA PHE A 140 15.32 -4.89 -71.47
C PHE A 140 16.20 -3.64 -71.41
N TYR A 141 16.58 -3.12 -72.58
CA TYR A 141 17.18 -1.79 -72.72
C TYR A 141 16.08 -0.73 -72.77
N GLY A 142 16.13 0.24 -71.84
CA GLY A 142 15.16 1.34 -71.78
C GLY A 142 13.78 0.95 -71.25
N LYS A 143 12.85 1.91 -71.24
CA LYS A 143 11.45 1.68 -70.83
C LYS A 143 10.69 1.01 -71.99
N PRO A 144 9.98 -0.11 -71.74
CA PRO A 144 9.09 -0.70 -72.74
C PRO A 144 7.98 0.25 -73.15
N ASN A 145 7.56 0.16 -74.40
CA ASN A 145 6.37 0.84 -74.90
C ASN A 145 5.17 -0.12 -74.84
N ILE A 146 4.07 0.31 -74.22
CA ILE A 146 2.86 -0.50 -74.02
C ILE A 146 1.70 0.16 -74.74
N GLU A 147 1.08 -0.60 -75.64
CA GLU A 147 -0.16 -0.23 -76.31
C GLU A 147 -1.27 -1.20 -75.92
N ILE A 148 -2.47 -0.69 -75.64
CA ILE A 148 -3.65 -1.50 -75.33
C ILE A 148 -4.68 -1.31 -76.45
N SER A 149 -5.00 -2.38 -77.18
CA SER A 149 -6.08 -2.34 -78.18
C SER A 149 -6.72 -3.71 -78.37
N ASN A 150 -8.01 -3.75 -78.66
CA ASN A 150 -8.76 -4.99 -78.94
C ASN A 150 -8.51 -6.10 -77.89
N GLN A 151 -8.60 -5.77 -76.59
CA GLN A 151 -8.38 -6.70 -75.47
C GLN A 151 -6.97 -7.35 -75.45
N THR A 152 -5.99 -6.72 -76.08
CA THR A 152 -4.61 -7.20 -76.15
C THR A 152 -3.64 -6.08 -75.77
N ILE A 153 -2.66 -6.41 -74.94
CA ILE A 153 -1.48 -5.59 -74.66
C ILE A 153 -0.40 -5.95 -75.67
N TYR A 154 0.15 -4.94 -76.33
CA TYR A 154 1.34 -5.05 -77.16
C TYR A 154 2.51 -4.51 -76.35
N PHE A 155 3.28 -5.41 -75.74
CA PHE A 155 4.49 -5.05 -75.01
C PHE A 155 5.65 -4.99 -75.99
N LYS A 156 6.19 -3.80 -76.23
CA LYS A 156 7.31 -3.57 -77.15
C LYS A 156 8.55 -3.22 -76.33
N GLY A 157 9.59 -4.04 -76.42
CA GLY A 157 10.81 -3.85 -75.64
C GLY A 157 12.05 -4.28 -76.37
N ASN A 158 13.18 -3.66 -76.02
CA ASN A 158 14.48 -3.99 -76.60
C ASN A 158 15.19 -5.06 -75.73
N PRO A 159 15.25 -6.34 -76.14
CA PRO A 159 15.73 -7.41 -75.26
C PRO A 159 17.24 -7.31 -74.98
N LYS A 160 17.63 -7.64 -73.73
CA LYS A 160 19.02 -7.90 -73.36
C LYS A 160 19.30 -9.40 -73.47
N PHE A 161 20.36 -9.76 -74.20
CA PHE A 161 20.81 -11.14 -74.32
C PHE A 161 21.96 -11.39 -73.35
N HIS A 162 21.82 -12.36 -72.44
CA HIS A 162 22.83 -12.60 -71.42
C HIS A 162 23.65 -13.85 -71.71
N PHE A 163 24.93 -13.65 -71.99
CA PHE A 163 25.90 -14.71 -72.17
C PHE A 163 26.80 -14.85 -70.96
N TYR A 164 27.19 -16.08 -70.65
CA TYR A 164 28.20 -16.33 -69.63
C TYR A 164 29.57 -15.83 -70.10
N SER A 165 30.20 -14.96 -69.30
CA SER A 165 31.47 -14.28 -69.64
C SER A 165 32.64 -14.63 -68.69
N GLY A 166 32.48 -15.65 -67.84
CA GLY A 166 33.54 -16.11 -66.92
C GLY A 166 34.66 -16.89 -67.62
N ASP A 167 35.92 -16.62 -67.24
CA ASP A 167 37.14 -17.39 -67.55
C ASP A 167 37.40 -17.80 -69.02
N ASN A 168 36.84 -17.08 -70.02
CA ASN A 168 36.91 -17.44 -71.45
C ASN A 168 36.45 -18.88 -71.76
N VAL A 169 35.49 -19.40 -71.00
CA VAL A 169 34.96 -20.76 -71.19
C VAL A 169 34.13 -20.82 -72.47
N THR A 170 34.48 -21.74 -73.37
CA THR A 170 33.73 -22.03 -74.60
C THR A 170 33.33 -23.51 -74.64
N PHE A 171 32.48 -23.91 -75.58
CA PHE A 171 32.17 -25.33 -75.76
C PHE A 171 33.42 -26.19 -76.02
N GLU A 172 34.46 -25.63 -76.65
CA GLU A 172 35.72 -26.33 -76.90
C GLU A 172 36.47 -26.68 -75.61
N THR A 173 36.29 -25.89 -74.54
CA THR A 173 36.89 -26.14 -73.22
C THR A 173 36.54 -27.54 -72.67
N PHE A 174 35.41 -28.11 -73.09
CA PHE A 174 34.85 -29.34 -72.55
C PHE A 174 35.12 -30.60 -73.37
N LEU A 175 35.60 -30.45 -74.61
CA LEU A 175 35.73 -31.56 -75.56
C LEU A 175 37.02 -32.35 -75.29
N ASP A 176 36.93 -33.67 -75.26
CA ASP A 176 38.09 -34.57 -75.15
C ASP A 176 38.90 -34.60 -76.47
N GLU A 177 38.23 -34.43 -77.61
CA GLU A 177 38.82 -34.54 -78.95
C GLU A 177 38.06 -33.68 -79.99
N GLY A 178 38.83 -33.12 -80.93
CA GLY A 178 38.34 -32.25 -82.01
C GLY A 178 38.22 -30.78 -81.62
N THR A 179 38.05 -29.91 -82.63
CA THR A 179 37.80 -28.47 -82.48
C THR A 179 36.51 -28.10 -83.23
N LEU A 180 35.85 -27.03 -82.80
CA LEU A 180 34.69 -26.47 -83.47
C LEU A 180 35.17 -25.46 -84.52
N ASN A 181 34.47 -25.43 -85.66
CA ASN A 181 34.78 -24.48 -86.72
C ASN A 181 34.20 -23.09 -86.45
N GLN A 182 33.25 -22.97 -85.51
CA GLN A 182 32.58 -21.73 -85.12
C GLN A 182 32.34 -21.70 -83.60
N THR A 183 32.40 -20.51 -83.02
CA THR A 183 32.16 -20.29 -81.59
C THR A 183 30.68 -20.42 -81.25
N ILE A 184 30.37 -21.16 -80.18
CA ILE A 184 29.02 -21.29 -79.63
C ILE A 184 28.96 -20.53 -78.31
N PRO A 185 28.13 -19.48 -78.19
CA PRO A 185 27.92 -18.80 -76.93
C PRO A 185 27.26 -19.72 -75.89
N ILE A 186 27.68 -19.59 -74.63
CA ILE A 186 27.00 -20.20 -73.50
C ILE A 186 26.01 -19.18 -72.94
N VAL A 187 24.73 -19.52 -72.89
CA VAL A 187 23.69 -18.65 -72.31
C VAL A 187 23.86 -18.61 -70.79
N ASP A 188 23.75 -17.42 -70.18
CA ASP A 188 23.80 -17.28 -68.73
C ASP A 188 22.60 -18.00 -68.09
N PRO A 189 22.83 -18.93 -67.14
CA PRO A 189 21.78 -19.75 -66.55
C PRO A 189 20.76 -18.95 -65.72
N ASP A 190 21.08 -17.71 -65.32
CA ASP A 190 20.12 -16.81 -64.63
C ASP A 190 19.04 -16.30 -65.60
N TYR A 191 19.33 -16.26 -66.90
CA TYR A 191 18.49 -15.63 -67.92
C TYR A 191 18.01 -16.60 -69.02
N GLY A 192 18.49 -17.85 -69.00
CA GLY A 192 18.20 -18.78 -70.08
C GLY A 192 19.00 -20.08 -70.02
N TYR A 193 19.12 -20.74 -71.17
CA TYR A 193 19.95 -21.94 -71.34
C TYR A 193 20.21 -22.22 -72.83
N ASN A 194 21.26 -22.96 -73.15
CA ASN A 194 21.45 -23.50 -74.50
C ASN A 194 20.50 -24.68 -74.75
N THR A 195 20.04 -24.87 -75.98
CA THR A 195 19.26 -26.04 -76.40
C THR A 195 20.06 -26.89 -77.37
N TYR A 196 19.77 -28.19 -77.43
CA TYR A 196 20.50 -29.13 -78.28
C TYR A 196 19.53 -29.97 -79.09
N ALA A 197 19.74 -30.07 -80.41
CA ALA A 197 19.03 -31.05 -81.22
C ALA A 197 19.74 -32.40 -81.12
N ILE A 198 19.02 -33.39 -80.61
CA ILE A 198 19.56 -34.71 -80.28
C ILE A 198 19.30 -35.67 -81.40
N TRP A 199 20.35 -36.37 -81.79
CA TRP A 199 20.35 -37.38 -82.82
C TRP A 199 20.88 -38.70 -82.27
N ARG A 200 20.53 -39.78 -82.95
CA ARG A 200 21.12 -41.08 -82.67
C ARG A 200 22.60 -41.10 -83.11
N ARG A 201 23.48 -41.63 -82.25
CA ARG A 201 24.95 -41.60 -82.44
C ARG A 201 25.42 -42.36 -83.69
N ASP A 202 24.84 -43.52 -83.99
CA ASP A 202 25.29 -44.42 -85.06
C ASP A 202 24.69 -44.12 -86.45
N ARG A 203 23.62 -43.32 -86.55
CA ARG A 203 22.92 -42.99 -87.81
C ARG A 203 22.09 -41.72 -87.71
N ALA A 204 21.88 -41.05 -88.84
CA ALA A 204 21.10 -39.80 -88.93
C ALA A 204 19.59 -39.99 -88.63
N VAL A 205 19.23 -40.08 -87.35
CA VAL A 205 17.85 -40.10 -86.85
C VAL A 205 17.67 -39.00 -85.80
N ASP A 206 16.82 -38.02 -86.09
CA ASP A 206 16.44 -36.93 -85.17
C ASP A 206 15.55 -37.47 -84.03
N TRP A 207 15.97 -37.20 -82.79
CA TRP A 207 15.23 -37.49 -81.57
C TRP A 207 14.60 -36.24 -80.94
N GLY A 208 14.88 -35.07 -81.51
CA GLY A 208 14.33 -33.78 -81.11
C GLY A 208 15.19 -33.04 -80.10
N ARG A 209 14.62 -32.00 -79.50
CA ARG A 209 15.37 -31.09 -78.63
C ARG A 209 15.56 -31.62 -77.20
N ALA A 210 16.70 -31.30 -76.61
CA ALA A 210 16.96 -31.39 -75.18
C ALA A 210 17.36 -30.01 -74.64
N GLU A 211 16.97 -29.73 -73.40
CA GLU A 211 17.37 -28.53 -72.68
C GLU A 211 18.80 -28.67 -72.15
N GLY A 212 19.54 -27.57 -72.17
CA GLY A 212 20.86 -27.49 -71.58
C GLY A 212 20.83 -27.22 -70.09
N TYR A 213 21.95 -27.53 -69.44
CA TYR A 213 22.25 -27.17 -68.07
C TYR A 213 23.64 -26.54 -68.03
N PHE A 214 23.79 -25.41 -67.35
CA PHE A 214 25.08 -24.81 -67.09
C PHE A 214 25.12 -24.33 -65.66
N ASN A 215 26.18 -24.72 -64.94
CA ASN A 215 26.43 -24.25 -63.59
C ASN A 215 27.56 -23.22 -63.63
N LYS A 216 27.24 -21.96 -63.34
CA LYS A 216 28.21 -20.87 -63.36
C LYS A 216 29.22 -20.93 -62.19
N GLU A 217 28.90 -21.65 -61.11
CA GLU A 217 29.79 -21.83 -59.94
C GLU A 217 30.78 -22.99 -60.14
N ASP A 218 30.39 -23.99 -60.91
CA ASP A 218 31.25 -25.10 -61.35
C ASP A 218 30.98 -25.39 -62.82
N VAL A 219 31.75 -24.74 -63.71
CA VAL A 219 31.54 -24.81 -65.16
C VAL A 219 31.71 -26.23 -65.73
N TYR A 220 32.36 -27.14 -64.99
CA TYR A 220 32.53 -28.54 -65.38
C TYR A 220 31.44 -29.45 -64.81
N ALA A 221 30.55 -28.95 -63.96
CA ALA A 221 29.50 -29.74 -63.35
C ALA A 221 28.64 -30.42 -64.44
N PRO A 222 28.39 -31.73 -64.33
CA PRO A 222 27.41 -32.38 -65.20
C PRO A 222 26.01 -31.88 -64.86
N ALA A 223 25.06 -32.04 -65.80
CA ALA A 223 23.66 -31.83 -65.50
C ALA A 223 23.24 -32.69 -64.29
N PRO A 224 22.40 -32.17 -63.38
CA PRO A 224 21.93 -32.92 -62.22
C PRO A 224 21.33 -34.25 -62.65
N GLU A 225 21.59 -35.29 -61.86
CA GLU A 225 21.11 -36.64 -62.15
C GLU A 225 19.59 -36.63 -62.33
N ASN A 226 19.08 -37.35 -63.34
CA ASN A 226 17.66 -37.43 -63.70
C ASN A 226 17.01 -36.12 -64.19
N SER A 227 17.73 -35.00 -64.31
CA SER A 227 17.18 -33.75 -64.88
C SER A 227 16.73 -33.91 -66.34
N GLY A 228 17.33 -34.86 -67.06
CA GLY A 228 17.14 -35.02 -68.51
C GLY A 228 17.80 -33.91 -69.33
N LYS A 229 18.57 -33.02 -68.71
CA LYS A 229 19.29 -31.92 -69.37
C LYS A 229 20.70 -32.37 -69.78
N ILE A 230 21.37 -31.54 -70.57
CA ILE A 230 22.73 -31.78 -71.05
C ILE A 230 23.61 -30.61 -70.67
N ALA A 231 24.71 -30.87 -69.96
CA ALA A 231 25.74 -29.87 -69.76
C ALA A 231 26.77 -29.86 -70.90
N PRO A 232 27.41 -28.71 -71.21
CA PRO A 232 28.54 -28.66 -72.14
C PRO A 232 29.64 -29.69 -71.80
N SER A 233 29.95 -29.87 -70.51
CA SER A 233 30.91 -30.87 -70.00
C SER A 233 30.57 -32.32 -70.34
N GLN A 234 29.30 -32.61 -70.65
CA GLN A 234 28.81 -33.95 -71.01
C GLN A 234 28.84 -34.22 -72.51
N ILE A 235 29.23 -33.24 -73.33
CA ILE A 235 29.53 -33.44 -74.75
C ILE A 235 30.98 -33.87 -74.86
N LYS A 236 31.21 -35.04 -75.44
CA LYS A 236 32.52 -35.69 -75.47
C LYS A 236 33.44 -35.09 -76.53
N ASN A 237 32.94 -34.81 -77.73
CA ASN A 237 33.79 -34.46 -78.86
C ASN A 237 33.07 -33.59 -79.92
N ALA A 238 33.85 -33.05 -80.86
CA ALA A 238 33.35 -32.19 -81.93
C ALA A 238 32.35 -32.89 -82.89
N ALA A 239 32.26 -34.23 -82.91
CA ALA A 239 31.21 -34.94 -83.66
C ALA A 239 29.83 -34.85 -82.99
N GLY A 240 29.78 -34.36 -81.74
CA GLY A 240 28.57 -34.20 -80.94
C GLY A 240 28.26 -35.37 -80.01
N HIS A 241 29.10 -36.41 -79.97
CA HIS A 241 28.83 -37.58 -79.13
C HIS A 241 28.76 -37.19 -77.66
N LEU A 242 27.79 -37.74 -76.92
CA LEU A 242 27.71 -37.53 -75.48
C LEU A 242 28.68 -38.46 -74.72
N ARG A 243 29.04 -38.11 -73.49
CA ARG A 243 29.71 -39.05 -72.58
C ARG A 243 28.73 -40.14 -72.16
N ASP A 244 29.20 -41.35 -71.90
CA ASP A 244 28.33 -42.48 -71.56
C ASP A 244 27.91 -42.42 -70.07
N GLY A 245 26.76 -43.01 -69.72
CA GLY A 245 26.37 -43.23 -68.32
C GLY A 245 25.34 -42.27 -67.74
N PHE A 246 24.58 -41.52 -68.55
CA PHE A 246 23.45 -40.73 -68.08
C PHE A 246 22.27 -40.78 -69.06
N THR A 247 21.10 -40.29 -68.64
CA THR A 247 19.90 -40.23 -69.50
C THR A 247 19.51 -38.80 -69.78
N ILE A 248 19.16 -38.52 -71.04
CA ILE A 248 18.73 -37.21 -71.52
C ILE A 248 17.25 -37.25 -71.92
N ARG A 249 16.57 -36.11 -71.83
CA ARG A 249 15.19 -35.94 -72.28
C ARG A 249 15.20 -35.29 -73.65
N ALA A 250 14.94 -36.07 -74.69
CA ALA A 250 14.71 -35.57 -76.04
C ALA A 250 13.19 -35.47 -76.27
N ARG A 251 12.67 -34.24 -76.38
CA ARG A 251 11.23 -33.92 -76.34
C ARG A 251 10.57 -34.46 -75.06
N THR A 252 9.71 -35.47 -75.18
CA THR A 252 9.02 -36.11 -74.05
C THR A 252 9.61 -37.48 -73.69
N THR A 253 10.67 -37.93 -74.37
CA THR A 253 11.23 -39.29 -74.22
C THR A 253 12.62 -39.27 -73.58
N MET A 254 12.86 -40.14 -72.60
CA MET A 254 14.19 -40.36 -72.03
C MET A 254 15.03 -41.26 -72.95
N ARG A 255 16.27 -40.88 -73.22
CA ARG A 255 17.23 -41.59 -74.08
C ARG A 255 18.55 -41.83 -73.35
N PRO A 256 19.20 -42.98 -73.54
CA PRO A 256 20.54 -43.22 -73.00
C PRO A 256 21.59 -42.35 -73.71
N SER A 257 22.54 -41.77 -72.97
CA SER A 257 23.57 -40.89 -73.53
C SER A 257 24.53 -41.63 -74.46
N GLU A 258 24.80 -42.92 -74.21
CA GLU A 258 25.65 -43.78 -75.04
C GLU A 258 25.11 -44.02 -76.46
N GLU A 259 23.81 -43.82 -76.70
CA GLU A 259 23.21 -43.87 -78.04
C GLU A 259 22.95 -42.49 -78.64
N SER A 260 23.28 -41.42 -77.92
CA SER A 260 22.88 -40.04 -78.24
C SER A 260 24.07 -39.18 -78.68
N SER A 261 23.77 -38.18 -79.52
CA SER A 261 24.69 -37.17 -80.04
C SER A 261 23.98 -35.82 -80.20
N VAL A 262 24.66 -34.71 -79.94
CA VAL A 262 24.23 -33.36 -80.35
C VAL A 262 24.49 -33.23 -81.83
N GLY A 263 23.43 -33.17 -82.64
CA GLY A 263 23.56 -33.26 -84.08
C GLY A 263 24.10 -34.61 -84.57
N TYR A 264 24.09 -34.80 -85.89
CA TYR A 264 24.74 -35.93 -86.55
C TYR A 264 25.86 -35.41 -87.45
N ASN A 265 27.08 -35.29 -86.89
CA ASN A 265 28.24 -34.64 -87.53
C ASN A 265 28.04 -33.16 -87.89
N THR A 266 27.05 -32.49 -87.28
CA THR A 266 26.77 -31.07 -87.50
C THR A 266 27.34 -30.17 -86.40
N PHE A 267 27.58 -30.73 -85.21
CA PHE A 267 28.08 -29.99 -84.05
C PHE A 267 29.46 -29.38 -84.27
N SER A 268 30.33 -30.03 -85.07
CA SER A 268 31.65 -29.49 -85.42
C SER A 268 31.59 -28.14 -86.13
N ASN A 269 30.46 -27.79 -86.74
CA ASN A 269 30.22 -26.47 -87.36
C ASN A 269 29.27 -25.61 -86.50
N ALA A 270 29.25 -25.80 -85.18
CA ALA A 270 28.29 -25.19 -84.25
C ALA A 270 26.80 -25.54 -84.47
N GLY A 271 26.47 -26.34 -85.50
CA GLY A 271 25.11 -26.67 -85.85
C GLY A 271 24.45 -27.61 -84.82
N ALA A 272 23.11 -27.57 -84.77
CA ALA A 272 22.29 -28.34 -83.83
C ALA A 272 22.35 -27.85 -82.38
N VAL A 273 22.78 -26.61 -82.16
CA VAL A 273 22.71 -25.91 -80.87
C VAL A 273 21.79 -24.68 -81.00
N GLY A 274 21.02 -24.40 -79.96
CA GLY A 274 20.22 -23.18 -79.84
C GLY A 274 20.52 -22.43 -78.56
N MET A 275 19.99 -21.21 -78.49
CA MET A 275 20.09 -20.29 -77.35
C MET A 275 18.69 -19.86 -76.97
N HIS A 276 18.27 -20.16 -75.75
CA HIS A 276 16.94 -19.87 -75.24
C HIS A 276 17.04 -18.85 -74.10
N PHE A 277 16.50 -17.65 -74.31
CA PHE A 277 16.47 -16.56 -73.34
C PHE A 277 15.05 -16.37 -72.81
N LYS A 278 14.91 -16.21 -71.49
CA LYS A 278 13.63 -16.03 -70.80
C LYS A 278 13.38 -14.56 -70.49
N TYR A 279 12.15 -14.11 -70.73
CA TYR A 279 11.67 -12.77 -70.41
C TYR A 279 10.39 -12.86 -69.58
N PRO A 280 10.45 -13.30 -68.31
CA PRO A 280 9.25 -13.41 -67.49
C PRO A 280 8.78 -12.02 -67.06
N ILE A 281 7.69 -11.54 -67.67
CA ILE A 281 7.14 -10.19 -67.47
C ILE A 281 5.89 -10.27 -66.60
N GLU A 282 5.74 -9.29 -65.72
CA GLU A 282 4.54 -9.06 -64.93
C GLU A 282 4.13 -7.58 -65.03
N LEU A 283 2.83 -7.33 -65.20
CA LEU A 283 2.26 -6.00 -65.39
C LEU A 283 1.20 -5.72 -64.32
N THR A 284 1.35 -4.66 -63.53
CA THR A 284 0.36 -4.21 -62.53
C THR A 284 -0.22 -2.84 -62.90
N PHE A 285 -1.54 -2.70 -62.85
CA PHE A 285 -2.27 -1.52 -63.31
C PHE A 285 -2.78 -0.69 -62.12
N TYR A 286 -2.73 0.64 -62.24
CA TYR A 286 -3.12 1.58 -61.18
C TYR A 286 -4.00 2.74 -61.70
N GLY A 287 -5.03 3.16 -60.94
CA GLY A 287 -5.96 4.26 -61.24
C GLY A 287 -6.58 4.94 -59.99
N SER A 288 -7.14 6.16 -60.08
CA SER A 288 -7.74 6.90 -58.93
C SER A 288 -9.20 7.31 -59.19
N ALA A 289 -10.09 7.12 -58.20
CA ALA A 289 -11.45 7.71 -58.19
C ALA A 289 -11.41 9.12 -57.56
N THR A 290 -12.15 10.08 -58.11
CA THR A 290 -12.05 11.52 -57.77
C THR A 290 -13.10 12.05 -56.77
N LYS A 291 -13.97 11.19 -56.19
CA LYS A 291 -15.01 11.55 -55.20
C LYS A 291 -15.20 10.42 -54.19
N ASP A 292 -15.08 10.71 -52.90
CA ASP A 292 -14.86 9.70 -51.86
C ASP A 292 -15.25 10.18 -50.44
N LEU A 293 -15.87 9.32 -49.64
CA LEU A 293 -16.05 9.39 -48.20
C LEU A 293 -15.02 8.48 -47.52
N SER A 294 -14.67 8.79 -46.27
CA SER A 294 -13.85 7.87 -45.48
C SER A 294 -14.12 8.01 -43.99
N ALA A 295 -13.85 6.95 -43.23
CA ALA A 295 -13.95 6.91 -41.78
C ALA A 295 -12.65 6.39 -41.15
N GLU A 296 -12.13 7.11 -40.15
CA GLU A 296 -10.97 6.69 -39.35
C GLU A 296 -11.21 6.93 -37.85
N PHE A 297 -10.54 6.15 -36.98
CA PHE A 297 -10.59 6.44 -35.55
C PHE A 297 -9.80 7.71 -35.23
N GLU A 298 -10.47 8.66 -34.62
CA GLU A 298 -9.85 9.83 -33.99
C GLU A 298 -9.38 9.51 -32.58
N THR A 299 -10.22 8.82 -31.80
CA THR A 299 -9.91 8.37 -30.43
C THR A 299 -10.35 6.93 -30.27
N LEU A 300 -9.42 6.05 -29.93
CA LEU A 300 -9.69 4.64 -29.64
C LEU A 300 -8.75 4.20 -28.51
N PRO A 301 -9.24 3.96 -27.29
CA PRO A 301 -8.41 3.45 -26.20
C PRO A 301 -8.00 2.00 -26.46
N ARG A 302 -6.82 1.61 -25.98
CA ARG A 302 -6.29 0.24 -26.06
C ARG A 302 -6.88 -0.66 -24.98
N SER A 303 -7.17 -0.08 -23.83
CA SER A 303 -7.77 -0.78 -22.71
C SER A 303 -8.52 0.17 -21.80
N ALA A 304 -9.54 -0.34 -21.12
CA ALA A 304 -10.31 0.36 -20.11
C ALA A 304 -10.68 -0.62 -18.99
N ALA A 305 -10.81 -0.12 -17.76
CA ALA A 305 -11.25 -0.96 -16.66
C ALA A 305 -12.76 -1.24 -16.74
N SER A 306 -13.21 -2.41 -16.31
CA SER A 306 -14.65 -2.71 -16.21
C SER A 306 -15.37 -1.64 -15.36
N GLY A 307 -16.53 -1.17 -15.82
CA GLY A 307 -17.28 -0.08 -15.20
C GLY A 307 -16.73 1.33 -15.48
N GLU A 308 -15.57 1.47 -16.14
CA GLU A 308 -15.06 2.76 -16.59
C GLU A 308 -15.83 3.24 -17.83
N GLU A 309 -16.01 4.55 -17.94
CA GLU A 309 -16.58 5.15 -19.14
C GLU A 309 -15.54 5.16 -20.27
N VAL A 310 -15.92 4.64 -21.43
CA VAL A 310 -15.12 4.56 -22.64
C VAL A 310 -15.67 5.54 -23.66
N LEU A 311 -14.77 6.35 -24.25
CA LEU A 311 -15.09 7.28 -25.32
C LEU A 311 -14.32 6.89 -26.59
N VAL A 312 -15.05 6.71 -27.68
CA VAL A 312 -14.49 6.33 -29.00
C VAL A 312 -14.94 7.36 -30.01
N GLY A 313 -13.99 7.95 -30.74
CA GLY A 313 -14.26 8.97 -31.74
C GLY A 313 -13.93 8.46 -33.14
N ILE A 314 -14.85 8.67 -34.09
CA ILE A 314 -14.63 8.45 -35.52
C ILE A 314 -14.60 9.80 -36.22
N LYS A 315 -13.59 10.01 -37.05
CA LYS A 315 -13.50 11.11 -37.99
C LYS A 315 -13.98 10.64 -39.36
N ILE A 316 -14.92 11.39 -39.93
CA ILE A 316 -15.46 11.21 -41.27
C ILE A 316 -14.90 12.33 -42.14
N GLU A 317 -14.25 11.98 -43.25
CA GLU A 317 -13.77 12.94 -44.25
C GLU A 317 -14.59 12.78 -45.53
N SER A 318 -15.08 13.89 -46.10
CA SER A 318 -15.72 13.93 -47.41
C SER A 318 -14.84 14.68 -48.40
N THR A 319 -14.60 14.12 -49.58
CA THR A 319 -13.89 14.80 -50.69
C THR A 319 -14.83 15.31 -51.78
N PHE A 320 -16.15 15.15 -51.60
CA PHE A 320 -17.16 15.62 -52.54
C PHE A 320 -17.14 17.16 -52.66
N GLU A 321 -17.31 17.68 -53.88
CA GLU A 321 -17.36 19.13 -54.17
C GLU A 321 -18.72 19.76 -53.83
N GLU A 322 -19.77 18.94 -53.63
CA GLU A 322 -21.13 19.36 -53.27
C GLU A 322 -21.53 18.79 -51.91
N THR A 323 -22.49 19.45 -51.24
CA THR A 323 -23.07 18.94 -49.99
C THR A 323 -23.76 17.61 -50.23
N VAL A 324 -23.29 16.59 -49.54
CA VAL A 324 -23.88 15.25 -49.53
C VAL A 324 -24.96 15.20 -48.44
N LYS A 325 -26.08 14.52 -48.71
CA LYS A 325 -27.23 14.47 -47.79
C LYS A 325 -27.62 13.04 -47.46
N ASN A 326 -28.18 12.82 -46.28
CA ASN A 326 -28.74 11.56 -45.81
C ASN A 326 -27.74 10.38 -45.90
N VAL A 327 -26.52 10.58 -45.40
CA VAL A 327 -25.46 9.56 -45.47
C VAL A 327 -25.66 8.55 -44.33
N GLU A 328 -25.91 7.29 -44.68
CA GLU A 328 -26.13 6.23 -43.69
C GLU A 328 -24.87 5.92 -42.89
N TYR A 329 -24.99 5.76 -41.58
CA TYR A 329 -23.92 5.31 -40.69
C TYR A 329 -24.39 4.20 -39.76
N ASN A 330 -23.45 3.36 -39.32
CA ASN A 330 -23.72 2.28 -38.38
C ASN A 330 -22.53 2.01 -37.46
N TRP A 331 -22.78 1.97 -36.15
CA TRP A 331 -21.88 1.50 -35.11
C TRP A 331 -22.25 0.08 -34.69
N THR A 332 -21.27 -0.81 -34.74
CA THR A 332 -21.32 -2.13 -34.10
C THR A 332 -20.34 -2.12 -32.95
N ILE A 333 -20.85 -2.05 -31.72
CA ILE A 333 -20.07 -2.11 -30.48
C ILE A 333 -20.52 -3.36 -29.72
N GLN A 334 -19.64 -4.34 -29.63
CA GLN A 334 -19.97 -5.65 -29.07
C GLN A 334 -18.80 -6.25 -28.31
N THR A 335 -19.10 -7.15 -27.38
CA THR A 335 -18.08 -7.96 -26.72
C THR A 335 -17.44 -8.92 -27.73
N LYS A 336 -16.12 -9.09 -27.64
CA LYS A 336 -15.34 -9.89 -28.57
C LYS A 336 -15.60 -11.38 -28.46
N GLU A 337 -15.77 -11.89 -27.23
CA GLU A 337 -15.96 -13.33 -27.00
C GLU A 337 -17.42 -13.74 -27.16
N SER A 338 -18.34 -13.05 -26.49
CA SER A 338 -19.76 -13.38 -26.53
C SER A 338 -20.53 -12.80 -27.72
N ASN A 339 -19.94 -11.87 -28.51
CA ASN A 339 -20.62 -11.15 -29.60
C ASN A 339 -21.93 -10.48 -29.16
N THR A 340 -21.96 -9.97 -27.92
CA THR A 340 -23.12 -9.32 -27.32
C THR A 340 -23.01 -7.81 -27.53
N TYR A 341 -24.05 -7.19 -28.09
CA TYR A 341 -24.11 -5.74 -28.25
C TYR A 341 -24.15 -5.03 -26.90
N ILE A 342 -23.45 -3.90 -26.79
CA ILE A 342 -23.51 -3.03 -25.62
C ILE A 342 -24.83 -2.25 -25.65
N GLU A 343 -25.69 -2.43 -24.65
CA GLU A 343 -27.06 -1.89 -24.65
C GLU A 343 -27.12 -0.37 -24.45
N GLU A 344 -26.20 0.20 -23.64
CA GLU A 344 -26.19 1.63 -23.30
C GLU A 344 -25.02 2.35 -23.99
N VAL A 345 -25.19 2.67 -25.28
CA VAL A 345 -24.26 3.50 -26.06
C VAL A 345 -24.89 4.85 -26.34
N SER A 346 -24.22 5.92 -25.93
CA SER A 346 -24.59 7.31 -26.25
C SER A 346 -23.76 7.82 -27.42
N ILE A 347 -24.43 8.30 -28.48
CA ILE A 347 -23.76 8.92 -29.63
C ILE A 347 -23.79 10.45 -29.51
N GLU A 348 -22.64 11.10 -29.66
CA GLU A 348 -22.45 12.56 -29.64
C GLU A 348 -21.84 13.05 -30.96
N GLY A 349 -22.05 14.32 -31.33
CA GLY A 349 -21.49 14.92 -32.55
C GLY A 349 -22.38 14.87 -33.81
N LEU A 350 -23.65 14.46 -33.66
CA LEU A 350 -24.67 14.50 -34.71
C LEU A 350 -25.80 15.48 -34.36
N ASP A 351 -26.39 16.08 -35.39
CA ASP A 351 -27.43 17.12 -35.27
C ASP A 351 -28.82 16.54 -34.93
N THR A 352 -29.05 15.25 -35.20
CA THR A 352 -30.28 14.50 -34.86
C THR A 352 -29.96 13.04 -34.49
N THR A 353 -30.82 12.44 -33.64
CA THR A 353 -30.82 11.04 -33.13
C THR A 353 -29.49 10.45 -32.62
N GLN A 354 -29.39 10.27 -31.30
CA GLN A 354 -28.27 9.64 -30.58
C GLN A 354 -28.32 8.10 -30.66
N GLU A 355 -28.66 7.54 -31.82
CA GLU A 355 -28.77 6.10 -32.01
C GLU A 355 -27.48 5.53 -32.61
N VAL A 356 -27.19 4.26 -32.37
CA VAL A 356 -25.97 3.59 -32.90
C VAL A 356 -26.00 3.42 -34.41
N GLN A 357 -27.13 3.62 -35.07
CA GLN A 357 -27.28 3.62 -36.52
C GLN A 357 -28.23 4.74 -36.94
N GLY A 358 -28.06 5.28 -38.14
CA GLY A 358 -28.93 6.33 -38.64
C GLY A 358 -28.40 7.01 -39.90
N THR A 359 -28.86 8.23 -40.15
CA THR A 359 -28.43 9.05 -41.30
C THR A 359 -27.85 10.37 -40.84
N ILE A 360 -26.72 10.76 -41.40
CA ILE A 360 -26.18 12.12 -41.27
C ILE A 360 -26.92 13.02 -42.27
N ASP A 361 -27.68 13.99 -41.76
CA ASP A 361 -28.54 14.87 -42.57
C ASP A 361 -27.79 15.58 -43.70
N THR A 362 -26.62 16.16 -43.38
CA THR A 362 -25.74 16.84 -44.35
C THR A 362 -24.26 16.69 -43.98
N LEU A 363 -23.42 16.39 -44.98
CA LEU A 363 -21.96 16.57 -44.97
C LEU A 363 -21.60 17.61 -46.03
N SER A 364 -20.99 18.71 -45.60
CA SER A 364 -20.57 19.82 -46.45
C SER A 364 -19.42 19.40 -47.38
N PRO A 365 -19.19 20.13 -48.49
CA PRO A 365 -18.04 19.88 -49.35
C PRO A 365 -16.73 19.94 -48.56
N GLN A 366 -15.85 18.97 -48.75
CA GLN A 366 -14.53 18.93 -48.11
C GLN A 366 -14.59 18.98 -46.57
N GLU A 367 -15.68 18.50 -45.95
CA GLU A 367 -15.87 18.53 -44.49
C GLU A 367 -15.11 17.40 -43.79
N GLU A 368 -14.51 17.73 -42.63
CA GLU A 368 -14.11 16.77 -41.61
C GLU A 368 -15.11 16.85 -40.44
N LYS A 369 -15.83 15.75 -40.15
CA LYS A 369 -16.79 15.65 -39.03
C LYS A 369 -16.36 14.58 -38.05
N ILE A 370 -16.41 14.86 -36.75
CA ILE A 370 -16.11 13.86 -35.70
C ILE A 370 -17.38 13.51 -34.95
N ILE A 371 -17.63 12.21 -34.80
CA ILE A 371 -18.71 11.64 -34.01
C ILE A 371 -18.13 10.75 -32.92
N TYR A 372 -18.79 10.72 -31.75
CA TYR A 372 -18.32 9.95 -30.59
C TYR A 372 -19.35 8.92 -30.16
N ALA A 373 -18.87 7.75 -29.76
CA ALA A 373 -19.62 6.75 -29.01
C ALA A 373 -19.09 6.68 -27.58
N ARG A 374 -20.00 6.77 -26.60
CA ARG A 374 -19.73 6.68 -25.17
C ARG A 374 -20.47 5.48 -24.59
N PHE A 375 -19.77 4.62 -23.86
CA PHE A 375 -20.36 3.45 -23.20
C PHE A 375 -19.57 3.07 -21.94
N THR A 376 -20.17 2.24 -21.09
CA THR A 376 -19.47 1.67 -19.92
C THR A 376 -18.77 0.38 -20.33
N MET A 377 -17.48 0.26 -20.02
CA MET A 377 -16.69 -0.93 -20.33
C MET A 377 -17.28 -2.17 -19.63
N PRO A 378 -17.62 -3.25 -20.35
CA PRO A 378 -18.08 -4.50 -19.76
C PRO A 378 -16.92 -5.32 -19.17
N GLU A 379 -17.22 -6.50 -18.63
CA GLU A 379 -16.21 -7.45 -18.10
C GLU A 379 -15.48 -8.25 -19.20
N GLU A 380 -15.75 -7.97 -20.48
CA GLU A 380 -15.15 -8.62 -21.65
C GLU A 380 -14.48 -7.57 -22.57
N ASP A 381 -13.54 -8.01 -23.39
CA ASP A 381 -12.95 -7.21 -24.47
C ASP A 381 -14.03 -6.69 -25.43
N VAL A 382 -13.88 -5.47 -25.96
CA VAL A 382 -14.88 -4.84 -26.86
C VAL A 382 -14.31 -4.63 -28.26
N ASP A 383 -14.98 -5.18 -29.26
CA ASP A 383 -14.73 -4.92 -30.68
C ASP A 383 -15.62 -3.78 -31.18
N ILE A 384 -15.03 -2.91 -32.00
CA ILE A 384 -15.73 -1.75 -32.56
C ILE A 384 -15.58 -1.75 -34.08
N ARG A 385 -16.71 -1.64 -34.75
CA ARG A 385 -16.82 -1.39 -36.18
C ARG A 385 -17.73 -0.19 -36.40
N PHE A 386 -17.27 0.75 -37.21
CA PHE A 386 -18.07 1.83 -37.73
C PHE A 386 -18.10 1.75 -39.25
N SER A 387 -19.25 2.03 -39.86
CA SER A 387 -19.36 2.23 -41.31
C SER A 387 -20.12 3.50 -41.65
N ILE A 388 -19.73 4.15 -42.75
CA ILE A 388 -20.39 5.28 -43.38
C ILE A 388 -20.62 4.94 -44.86
N ASN A 389 -21.83 5.13 -45.39
CA ASN A 389 -22.19 4.79 -46.79
C ASN A 389 -21.64 3.41 -47.24
N GLU A 390 -21.89 2.37 -46.44
CA GLU A 390 -21.28 1.04 -46.63
C GLU A 390 -21.57 0.44 -48.02
N GLU A 391 -22.77 0.70 -48.55
CA GLU A 391 -23.21 0.23 -49.87
C GLU A 391 -22.73 1.11 -51.03
N GLY A 392 -22.13 2.27 -50.74
CA GLY A 392 -21.60 3.18 -51.76
C GLY A 392 -22.64 3.84 -52.65
N THR A 393 -23.90 3.91 -52.19
CA THR A 393 -25.03 4.36 -53.04
C THR A 393 -25.48 5.78 -52.75
N HIS A 394 -25.24 6.31 -51.54
CA HIS A 394 -25.72 7.62 -51.12
C HIS A 394 -24.65 8.32 -50.26
N PRO A 395 -23.68 9.03 -50.89
CA PRO A 395 -23.54 9.29 -52.33
C PRO A 395 -22.96 8.10 -53.12
N GLU A 396 -23.05 8.13 -54.45
CA GLU A 396 -22.37 7.12 -55.27
C GLU A 396 -20.85 7.29 -55.17
N GLU A 397 -20.15 6.23 -54.78
CA GLU A 397 -18.68 6.18 -54.72
C GLU A 397 -18.14 4.77 -55.01
N ILE A 398 -16.87 4.71 -55.40
CA ILE A 398 -16.22 3.49 -55.90
C ILE A 398 -15.33 2.85 -54.83
N ASN A 399 -14.71 3.67 -53.97
CA ASN A 399 -13.85 3.19 -52.90
C ASN A 399 -14.70 3.00 -51.64
N LEU A 400 -14.96 1.75 -51.27
CA LEU A 400 -15.81 1.40 -50.12
C LEU A 400 -15.01 0.84 -48.93
N GLU A 401 -13.70 0.61 -49.11
CA GLU A 401 -12.88 0.01 -48.06
C GLU A 401 -12.55 1.02 -46.94
N ASN A 402 -12.33 2.26 -47.32
CA ASN A 402 -12.10 3.41 -46.44
C ASN A 402 -13.37 3.92 -45.74
N ASN A 403 -14.55 3.47 -46.15
CA ASN A 403 -15.84 3.73 -45.50
C ASN A 403 -16.04 2.96 -44.19
N ILE A 404 -15.16 1.99 -43.89
CA ILE A 404 -15.28 1.12 -42.74
C ILE A 404 -14.08 1.31 -41.82
N ALA A 405 -14.33 1.76 -40.60
CA ALA A 405 -13.34 1.79 -39.53
C ALA A 405 -13.52 0.58 -38.60
N LYS A 406 -12.50 -0.29 -38.51
CA LYS A 406 -12.47 -1.43 -37.56
C LYS A 406 -11.38 -1.21 -36.53
N SER A 407 -11.65 -1.47 -35.25
CA SER A 407 -10.66 -1.30 -34.18
C SER A 407 -9.41 -2.15 -34.39
N GLY A 408 -9.52 -3.23 -35.16
CA GLY A 408 -8.46 -4.19 -35.48
C GLY A 408 -8.17 -5.10 -34.29
N GLU A 409 -7.68 -4.51 -33.20
CA GLU A 409 -7.65 -5.15 -31.89
C GLU A 409 -8.78 -4.60 -31.02
N ALA A 410 -9.44 -5.48 -30.28
CA ALA A 410 -10.43 -5.08 -29.28
C ALA A 410 -9.82 -4.15 -28.23
N ILE A 411 -10.65 -3.26 -27.71
CA ILE A 411 -10.38 -2.54 -26.46
C ILE A 411 -10.31 -3.61 -25.37
N LYS A 412 -9.14 -3.75 -24.75
CA LYS A 412 -8.92 -4.77 -23.72
C LYS A 412 -9.60 -4.38 -22.41
N VAL A 413 -10.39 -5.29 -21.84
CA VAL A 413 -10.85 -5.11 -20.46
C VAL A 413 -9.67 -5.28 -19.52
N VAL A 414 -9.48 -4.32 -18.62
CA VAL A 414 -8.49 -4.43 -17.56
C VAL A 414 -9.16 -5.03 -16.33
N GLU A 415 -8.66 -6.19 -15.89
CA GLU A 415 -9.14 -6.85 -14.68
C GLU A 415 -8.94 -5.95 -13.45
N THR A 416 -9.99 -5.84 -12.64
CA THR A 416 -9.94 -5.27 -11.29
C THR A 416 -9.17 -6.22 -10.40
N LEU A 417 -8.18 -5.70 -9.67
CA LEU A 417 -7.45 -6.50 -8.70
C LEU A 417 -8.30 -6.76 -7.46
N GLU A 418 -8.28 -8.00 -6.99
CA GLU A 418 -8.96 -8.41 -5.76
C GLU A 418 -8.56 -7.53 -4.57
N PRO A 419 -9.51 -7.20 -3.66
CA PRO A 419 -9.21 -6.36 -2.51
C PRO A 419 -8.14 -6.97 -1.61
N VAL A 420 -7.10 -6.19 -1.30
CA VAL A 420 -6.06 -6.62 -0.36
C VAL A 420 -6.52 -6.36 1.07
N ILE A 421 -6.88 -7.43 1.78
CA ILE A 421 -7.36 -7.37 3.16
C ILE A 421 -6.19 -7.53 4.13
N GLY A 422 -6.07 -6.65 5.11
CA GLY A 422 -5.11 -6.79 6.21
C GLY A 422 -5.66 -6.25 7.52
N ALA A 423 -4.93 -6.48 8.61
CA ALA A 423 -5.33 -5.99 9.92
C ALA A 423 -4.17 -5.35 10.69
N TYR A 424 -4.49 -4.36 11.51
CA TYR A 424 -3.56 -3.72 12.43
C TYR A 424 -4.20 -3.58 13.80
N ASP A 425 -3.40 -3.84 14.83
CA ASP A 425 -3.83 -3.71 16.22
C ASP A 425 -3.18 -2.48 16.86
N ILE A 426 -3.98 -1.71 17.59
CA ILE A 426 -3.55 -0.71 18.57
C ILE A 426 -3.80 -1.32 19.94
N ASP A 427 -2.74 -1.87 20.54
CA ASP A 427 -2.77 -2.54 21.83
C ASP A 427 -3.02 -1.56 22.99
N TYR A 428 -3.40 -2.06 24.16
CA TYR A 428 -3.88 -1.30 25.33
C TYR A 428 -2.98 -0.14 25.78
N ASN A 429 -1.67 -0.26 25.59
CA ASN A 429 -0.66 0.74 25.97
C ASN A 429 -0.17 1.61 24.79
N ILE A 430 -0.81 1.55 23.62
CA ILE A 430 -0.38 2.26 22.41
C ILE A 430 -1.31 3.44 22.10
N LEU A 431 -0.76 4.65 21.97
CA LEU A 431 -1.48 5.88 21.61
C LEU A 431 -1.65 6.03 20.09
N SER A 432 -0.63 5.64 19.31
CA SER A 432 -0.70 5.61 17.86
C SER A 432 0.23 4.56 17.28
N ARG A 433 -0.06 4.11 16.05
CA ARG A 433 0.75 3.17 15.29
C ARG A 433 1.00 3.70 13.90
N ASP A 434 2.25 3.83 13.51
CA ASP A 434 2.61 4.08 12.12
C ASP A 434 2.57 2.77 11.33
N ILE A 435 1.94 2.80 10.16
CA ILE A 435 1.77 1.63 9.30
C ILE A 435 2.36 1.89 7.92
N ARG A 436 2.91 0.84 7.33
CA ARG A 436 3.47 0.84 5.98
C ARG A 436 3.12 -0.47 5.27
N TYR A 437 2.45 -0.40 4.13
CA TYR A 437 2.05 -1.59 3.38
C TYR A 437 1.99 -1.34 1.87
N PRO A 438 2.25 -2.36 1.04
CA PRO A 438 2.08 -2.24 -0.41
C PRO A 438 0.59 -2.04 -0.75
N LEU A 439 0.30 -1.18 -1.72
CA LEU A 439 -1.07 -0.91 -2.15
C LEU A 439 -1.74 -2.15 -2.79
N SER A 440 -0.96 -2.96 -3.51
CA SER A 440 -1.37 -4.23 -4.12
C SER A 440 -0.28 -5.30 -3.90
N GLU A 441 -0.68 -6.57 -3.85
CA GLU A 441 0.25 -7.72 -3.84
C GLU A 441 0.90 -7.97 -5.21
N THR A 442 0.23 -7.53 -6.28
CA THR A 442 0.68 -7.67 -7.66
C THR A 442 1.07 -6.31 -8.25
N ASN A 443 1.63 -6.33 -9.46
CA ASN A 443 1.89 -5.11 -10.21
C ASN A 443 0.58 -4.44 -10.61
N ILE A 444 0.52 -3.11 -10.51
CA ILE A 444 -0.55 -2.30 -11.12
C ILE A 444 -0.01 -1.81 -12.45
N GLU A 445 -0.62 -2.23 -13.55
CA GLU A 445 -0.06 -2.05 -14.90
C GLU A 445 -1.03 -1.39 -15.86
N ALA A 446 -0.50 -0.53 -16.73
CA ALA A 446 -1.20 -0.01 -17.90
C ALA A 446 -0.40 -0.37 -19.15
N ASN A 447 -1.04 -0.95 -20.16
CA ASN A 447 -0.38 -1.46 -21.36
C ASN A 447 -0.98 -0.88 -22.64
N LEU A 448 -0.19 -0.07 -23.34
CA LEU A 448 -0.53 0.52 -24.64
C LEU A 448 -0.27 -0.45 -25.82
N GLY A 449 0.57 -1.47 -25.63
CA GLY A 449 0.96 -2.41 -26.67
C GLY A 449 1.70 -1.76 -27.84
N SER A 450 1.51 -2.32 -29.05
CA SER A 450 1.98 -1.73 -30.30
C SER A 450 1.19 -0.47 -30.66
N ALA A 451 1.80 0.45 -31.40
CA ALA A 451 1.09 1.63 -31.90
C ALA A 451 -0.10 1.16 -32.77
N PRO A 452 -1.30 1.75 -32.62
CA PRO A 452 -2.46 1.38 -33.44
C PRO A 452 -2.15 1.45 -34.95
N ARG A 453 -1.33 2.43 -35.34
CA ARG A 453 -0.78 2.58 -36.68
C ARG A 453 0.60 3.25 -36.60
N GLY A 454 1.49 2.92 -37.53
CA GLY A 454 2.80 3.57 -37.64
C GLY A 454 3.69 3.37 -36.40
N ILE A 455 4.31 4.45 -35.91
CA ILE A 455 5.29 4.39 -34.82
C ILE A 455 4.94 5.29 -33.64
N TRP A 456 5.28 4.85 -32.43
CA TRP A 456 5.16 5.68 -31.23
C TRP A 456 6.07 6.90 -31.29
N ILE A 457 5.58 8.05 -30.81
CA ILE A 457 6.36 9.29 -30.68
C ILE A 457 6.23 9.90 -29.29
N GLY A 458 7.33 10.43 -28.77
CA GLY A 458 7.39 10.97 -27.41
C GLY A 458 7.18 9.92 -26.32
N HIS A 459 6.90 10.37 -25.09
CA HIS A 459 6.68 9.54 -23.92
C HIS A 459 5.19 9.27 -23.68
N ALA A 460 4.88 8.16 -23.01
CA ALA A 460 3.58 7.97 -22.39
C ALA A 460 3.44 8.93 -21.20
N THR A 461 2.26 9.53 -21.04
CA THR A 461 1.92 10.48 -19.97
C THR A 461 0.63 10.10 -19.28
N GLY A 462 0.52 10.31 -17.97
CA GLY A 462 -0.66 9.94 -17.19
C GLY A 462 -0.32 9.73 -15.71
N ASN A 463 -1.22 9.11 -14.96
CA ASN A 463 -1.02 8.85 -13.54
C ASN A 463 -1.93 7.72 -13.02
N LEU A 464 -1.42 6.97 -12.03
CA LEU A 464 -2.23 6.14 -11.17
C LEU A 464 -2.70 6.99 -9.98
N GLU A 465 -4.00 7.23 -9.89
CA GLU A 465 -4.61 7.91 -8.75
C GLU A 465 -4.83 6.92 -7.62
N VAL A 466 -4.45 7.34 -6.42
CA VAL A 466 -4.64 6.57 -5.19
C VAL A 466 -5.35 7.49 -4.21
N ARG A 467 -6.56 7.12 -3.81
CA ARG A 467 -7.43 7.95 -2.98
C ARG A 467 -7.79 7.18 -1.71
N ASP A 468 -7.57 7.83 -0.59
CA ASP A 468 -8.18 7.44 0.68
C ASP A 468 -9.67 7.83 0.62
N ILE A 469 -10.54 6.84 0.43
CA ILE A 469 -11.98 7.07 0.26
C ILE A 469 -12.73 7.21 1.58
N SER A 470 -12.05 7.06 2.73
CA SER A 470 -12.61 7.48 4.03
C SER A 470 -12.99 8.98 4.05
N GLN A 471 -12.56 9.76 3.05
CA GLN A 471 -12.81 11.19 2.93
C GLN A 471 -14.08 11.57 2.16
N ASN A 472 -14.74 10.63 1.46
CA ASN A 472 -15.85 10.95 0.55
C ASN A 472 -17.25 10.60 1.11
N THR A 473 -17.32 10.16 2.36
CA THR A 473 -18.57 10.04 3.12
C THR A 473 -18.83 11.35 3.87
N ILE A 474 -20.10 11.79 3.88
CA ILE A 474 -20.62 12.93 4.67
C ILE A 474 -20.33 12.78 6.18
N ASP A 475 -19.93 11.58 6.60
CA ASP A 475 -19.54 11.25 7.96
C ASP A 475 -18.03 11.42 8.18
N THR A 476 -17.64 12.54 8.78
CA THR A 476 -16.25 12.85 9.17
C THR A 476 -15.71 11.96 10.30
N SER A 477 -16.49 10.97 10.79
CA SER A 477 -16.09 10.02 11.84
C SER A 477 -15.31 8.79 11.34
N LEU A 478 -15.10 8.63 10.03
CA LEU A 478 -14.44 7.44 9.42
C LEU A 478 -12.95 7.63 9.07
N LYS A 479 -12.34 8.77 9.41
CA LYS A 479 -10.94 9.07 9.06
C LYS A 479 -9.95 8.38 10.02
N VAL A 480 -9.62 7.12 9.74
CA VAL A 480 -8.66 6.33 10.55
C VAL A 480 -7.22 6.37 10.02
N LEU A 481 -7.02 6.66 8.73
CA LEU A 481 -5.70 6.76 8.10
C LEU A 481 -5.17 8.20 8.19
N ASN A 482 -4.56 8.55 9.33
CA ASN A 482 -3.95 9.88 9.48
C ASN A 482 -2.63 9.98 8.72
N ASN A 483 -2.21 11.20 8.39
CA ASN A 483 -0.94 11.44 7.69
C ASN A 483 -0.77 10.59 6.41
N PHE A 484 -1.87 10.27 5.74
CA PHE A 484 -1.90 9.40 4.57
C PHE A 484 -0.95 9.89 3.48
N LYS A 485 -0.04 9.02 3.07
CA LYS A 485 0.99 9.31 2.08
C LYS A 485 1.18 8.11 1.16
N VAL A 486 1.33 8.39 -0.12
CA VAL A 486 1.59 7.40 -1.16
C VAL A 486 3.01 7.61 -1.68
N THR A 487 3.84 6.58 -1.56
CA THR A 487 5.22 6.57 -2.10
C THR A 487 5.32 5.59 -3.26
N ASN A 488 6.40 5.66 -4.04
CA ASN A 488 6.62 4.81 -5.22
C ASN A 488 5.51 4.89 -6.28
N ASN A 489 4.85 6.05 -6.37
CA ASN A 489 3.81 6.34 -7.37
C ASN A 489 4.11 7.65 -8.13
N PRO A 490 5.21 7.73 -8.90
CA PRO A 490 5.49 8.90 -9.71
C PRO A 490 4.48 9.04 -10.85
N THR A 491 4.24 10.28 -11.29
CA THR A 491 3.52 10.54 -12.54
C THR A 491 4.20 9.84 -13.70
N VAL A 492 3.41 9.45 -14.70
CA VAL A 492 3.92 8.75 -15.88
C VAL A 492 4.47 9.78 -16.85
N ASN A 493 5.75 9.60 -17.21
CA ASN A 493 6.44 10.35 -18.27
C ASN A 493 7.62 9.50 -18.76
N GLU A 494 7.33 8.37 -19.39
CA GLU A 494 8.31 7.34 -19.74
C GLU A 494 8.15 6.87 -21.20
N PRO A 495 9.24 6.50 -21.91
CA PRO A 495 9.18 6.05 -23.30
C PRO A 495 8.65 4.60 -23.46
N ALA A 496 8.15 3.99 -22.39
CA ALA A 496 7.65 2.62 -22.36
C ALA A 496 6.20 2.52 -22.89
N THR A 497 5.82 1.33 -23.34
CA THR A 497 4.42 0.99 -23.71
C THR A 497 3.72 0.20 -22.61
N ARG A 498 4.49 -0.42 -21.70
CA ARG A 498 4.01 -1.07 -20.48
C ARG A 498 4.52 -0.29 -19.27
N ILE A 499 3.59 0.30 -18.53
CA ILE A 499 3.87 1.14 -17.37
C ILE A 499 3.47 0.38 -16.12
N VAL A 500 4.39 0.22 -15.17
CA VAL A 500 4.19 -0.55 -13.93
C VAL A 500 4.33 0.38 -12.73
N ARG A 501 3.40 0.27 -11.77
CA ARG A 501 3.46 0.98 -10.50
C ARG A 501 3.36 -0.01 -9.33
N ARG A 502 4.12 0.25 -8.27
CA ARG A 502 4.10 -0.49 -6.99
C ARG A 502 4.01 0.50 -5.82
N PRO A 503 2.89 1.22 -5.67
CA PRO A 503 2.76 2.20 -4.61
C PRO A 503 2.83 1.57 -3.23
N VAL A 504 3.39 2.31 -2.28
CA VAL A 504 3.39 1.94 -0.86
C VAL A 504 2.66 3.01 -0.07
N ILE A 505 1.72 2.56 0.76
CA ILE A 505 0.94 3.40 1.65
C ILE A 505 1.65 3.54 2.98
N GLU A 506 1.75 4.77 3.44
CA GLU A 506 2.22 5.16 4.77
C GLU A 506 1.10 5.96 5.46
N ALA A 507 0.76 5.59 6.69
CA ALA A 507 -0.26 6.29 7.48
C ALA A 507 0.00 6.10 8.99
N THR A 508 -0.68 6.89 9.81
CA THR A 508 -0.69 6.77 11.27
C THR A 508 -2.10 6.46 11.74
N LEU A 509 -2.26 5.39 12.51
CA LEU A 509 -3.49 5.05 13.22
C LEU A 509 -3.45 5.68 14.61
N ARG A 510 -4.53 6.31 15.08
CA ARG A 510 -4.54 6.94 16.41
C ARG A 510 -5.68 6.39 17.25
N ARG A 511 -5.37 6.07 18.50
CA ARG A 511 -6.33 5.57 19.50
C ARG A 511 -7.57 6.49 19.64
N LYS A 512 -7.35 7.81 19.58
CA LYS A 512 -8.42 8.82 19.68
C LYS A 512 -9.49 8.73 18.60
N ASP A 513 -9.16 8.18 17.43
CA ASP A 513 -10.11 8.03 16.32
C ASP A 513 -11.13 6.92 16.63
N PHE A 514 -10.89 6.13 17.68
CA PHE A 514 -11.77 5.08 18.21
C PHE A 514 -12.49 5.49 19.50
N GLY A 515 -12.46 6.79 19.85
CA GLY A 515 -13.19 7.35 20.99
C GLY A 515 -12.43 7.38 22.32
N ASP A 516 -11.23 6.80 22.39
CA ASP A 516 -10.37 6.79 23.59
C ASP A 516 -9.22 7.79 23.44
N ASN A 517 -9.22 8.89 24.20
CA ASN A 517 -8.17 9.91 24.15
C ASN A 517 -7.66 10.27 25.56
N PRO A 518 -6.89 9.37 26.19
CA PRO A 518 -6.47 9.54 27.57
C PRO A 518 -5.46 10.69 27.75
N GLN A 519 -4.79 11.16 26.68
CA GLN A 519 -3.93 12.36 26.71
C GLN A 519 -4.72 13.64 27.05
N GLU A 520 -6.02 13.69 26.72
CA GLU A 520 -6.92 14.81 27.02
C GLU A 520 -7.92 14.45 28.14
N SER A 521 -7.64 13.40 28.91
CA SER A 521 -8.53 12.88 29.97
C SER A 521 -9.91 12.43 29.49
N ASN A 522 -10.03 12.03 28.21
CA ASN A 522 -11.24 11.42 27.67
C ASN A 522 -11.06 9.90 27.56
N TYR A 523 -11.63 9.16 28.52
CA TYR A 523 -11.44 7.72 28.65
C TYR A 523 -12.66 6.95 28.14
N LEU A 524 -12.46 6.02 27.22
CA LEU A 524 -13.50 5.08 26.82
C LEU A 524 -13.52 3.89 27.81
N ASN A 525 -14.68 3.59 28.37
CA ASN A 525 -14.87 2.48 29.30
C ASN A 525 -15.73 1.40 28.64
N LEU A 526 -15.12 0.27 28.30
CA LEU A 526 -15.80 -0.87 27.70
C LEU A 526 -16.32 -1.84 28.77
N ILE A 527 -17.46 -2.49 28.50
CA ILE A 527 -17.99 -3.56 29.37
C ILE A 527 -17.02 -4.74 29.40
N ASP A 528 -16.48 -5.11 28.24
CA ASP A 528 -15.46 -6.16 28.09
C ASP A 528 -14.22 -5.56 27.38
N PRO A 529 -13.13 -5.27 28.13
CA PRO A 529 -11.90 -4.74 27.57
C PRO A 529 -11.26 -5.64 26.50
N ARG A 530 -11.57 -6.94 26.48
CA ARG A 530 -11.05 -7.90 25.50
C ARG A 530 -11.69 -7.74 24.12
N GLN A 531 -12.77 -6.97 24.01
CA GLN A 531 -13.42 -6.64 22.73
C GLN A 531 -12.84 -5.35 22.16
N ALA A 532 -12.09 -5.47 21.07
CA ALA A 532 -11.54 -4.32 20.38
C ALA A 532 -12.63 -3.45 19.74
N GLN A 533 -12.40 -2.13 19.71
CA GLN A 533 -13.11 -1.23 18.81
C GLN A 533 -12.59 -1.42 17.39
N ILE A 534 -13.50 -1.58 16.42
CA ILE A 534 -13.16 -1.92 15.04
C ILE A 534 -13.60 -0.80 14.10
N GLN A 535 -12.69 -0.37 13.23
CA GLN A 535 -12.99 0.48 12.07
C GLN A 535 -12.16 0.02 10.87
N GLU A 536 -12.52 0.47 9.67
CA GLU A 536 -11.84 0.11 8.43
C GLU A 536 -11.20 1.33 7.77
N GLY A 537 -9.92 1.21 7.38
CA GLY A 537 -9.28 2.11 6.44
C GLY A 537 -9.41 1.56 5.02
N ARG A 538 -9.91 2.36 4.08
CA ARG A 538 -10.15 1.96 2.69
C ARG A 538 -9.43 2.87 1.71
N VAL A 539 -8.62 2.27 0.84
CA VAL A 539 -7.85 2.98 -0.20
C VAL A 539 -8.22 2.42 -1.57
N ASN A 540 -8.74 3.28 -2.45
CA ASN A 540 -9.06 2.90 -3.82
C ASN A 540 -8.03 3.48 -4.78
N TYR A 541 -7.79 2.77 -5.88
CA TYR A 541 -6.89 3.25 -6.92
C TYR A 541 -7.40 2.93 -8.33
N ARG A 542 -7.13 3.86 -9.25
CA ARG A 542 -7.44 3.77 -10.69
C ARG A 542 -6.66 4.84 -11.45
N GLY A 543 -6.58 4.75 -12.76
CA GLY A 543 -5.98 5.80 -13.57
C GLY A 543 -5.66 5.31 -14.97
N ASN A 544 -5.10 6.18 -15.80
CA ASN A 544 -4.77 5.83 -17.17
C ASN A 544 -3.46 6.50 -17.63
N VAL A 545 -2.98 6.03 -18.77
CA VAL A 545 -1.84 6.56 -19.50
C VAL A 545 -2.24 6.81 -20.94
N SER A 546 -1.64 7.81 -21.57
CA SER A 546 -1.86 8.16 -22.98
C SER A 546 -0.52 8.38 -23.67
N ARG A 547 -0.42 8.00 -24.94
CA ARG A 547 0.79 8.23 -25.75
C ARG A 547 0.43 8.56 -27.19
N ARG A 548 1.26 9.43 -27.79
CA ARG A 548 1.14 9.82 -29.20
C ARG A 548 1.82 8.83 -30.13
N TYR A 549 1.24 8.62 -31.30
CA TYR A 549 1.82 7.86 -32.41
C TYR A 549 1.68 8.66 -33.71
N GLN A 550 2.56 8.38 -34.67
CA GLN A 550 2.55 9.01 -35.99
C GLN A 550 2.50 7.96 -37.10
N TYR A 551 1.81 8.29 -38.18
CA TYR A 551 1.71 7.46 -39.37
C TYR A 551 1.54 8.35 -40.61
N THR A 552 1.92 7.82 -41.78
CA THR A 552 1.80 8.53 -43.05
C THR A 552 0.52 8.10 -43.77
N VAL A 553 -0.18 9.07 -44.37
CA VAL A 553 -1.34 8.86 -45.23
C VAL A 553 -1.16 9.62 -46.53
N TRP A 554 -1.74 9.09 -47.61
CA TRP A 554 -1.79 9.74 -48.90
C TRP A 554 -2.96 10.73 -48.95
N VAL A 555 -2.74 11.96 -49.42
CA VAL A 555 -3.77 13.02 -49.49
C VAL A 555 -3.94 13.57 -50.91
N GLY A 556 -3.82 12.71 -51.92
CA GLY A 556 -4.05 13.07 -53.34
C GLY A 556 -2.82 13.66 -54.03
N GLU A 557 -2.07 14.54 -53.38
CA GLU A 557 -0.89 15.22 -53.98
C GLU A 557 0.46 14.84 -53.34
N GLY A 558 0.46 13.95 -52.33
CA GLY A 558 1.67 13.53 -51.60
C GLY A 558 1.39 12.80 -50.28
N TYR A 559 2.46 12.49 -49.54
CA TYR A 559 2.36 11.91 -48.19
C TYR A 559 2.25 13.00 -47.11
N SER A 560 1.25 12.87 -46.23
CA SER A 560 1.07 13.68 -45.04
C SER A 560 1.28 12.86 -43.77
N THR A 561 2.04 13.38 -42.81
CA THR A 561 2.26 12.75 -41.50
C THR A 561 1.15 13.16 -40.55
N ARG A 562 0.30 12.21 -40.15
CA ARG A 562 -0.72 12.41 -39.11
C ARG A 562 -0.17 12.00 -37.75
N THR A 563 -0.52 12.77 -36.71
CA THR A 563 -0.24 12.45 -35.30
C THR A 563 -1.54 12.24 -34.55
N ARG A 564 -1.62 11.17 -33.76
CA ARG A 564 -2.77 10.81 -32.92
C ARG A 564 -2.32 10.34 -31.54
N SER A 565 -3.27 10.17 -30.62
CA SER A 565 -3.03 9.62 -29.28
C SER A 565 -3.95 8.44 -29.00
N THR A 566 -3.53 7.53 -28.14
CA THR A 566 -4.38 6.48 -27.58
C THR A 566 -4.04 6.28 -26.10
N SER A 567 -4.94 5.67 -25.35
CA SER A 567 -4.82 5.47 -23.90
C SER A 567 -4.94 4.01 -23.47
N ALA A 568 -4.49 3.72 -22.25
CA ALA A 568 -4.66 2.44 -21.58
C ALA A 568 -4.89 2.68 -20.08
N SER A 569 -5.78 1.91 -19.46
CA SER A 569 -6.06 2.01 -18.02
C SER A 569 -5.09 1.18 -17.19
N PHE A 570 -4.78 1.66 -15.99
CA PHE A 570 -4.17 0.85 -14.95
C PHE A 570 -5.19 -0.12 -14.36
N ASN A 571 -4.76 -1.28 -13.87
CA ASN A 571 -5.64 -2.13 -13.07
C ASN A 571 -6.22 -1.35 -11.88
N PRO A 572 -7.56 -1.22 -11.76
CA PRO A 572 -8.15 -0.63 -10.57
C PRO A 572 -8.15 -1.63 -9.42
N GLY A 573 -8.40 -1.15 -8.20
CA GLY A 573 -8.60 -2.03 -7.05
C GLY A 573 -8.80 -1.26 -5.74
N GLU A 574 -8.94 -2.04 -4.66
CA GLU A 574 -9.13 -1.55 -3.30
C GLU A 574 -8.16 -2.23 -2.33
N ASN A 575 -7.75 -1.51 -1.29
CA ASN A 575 -7.01 -2.06 -0.17
C ASN A 575 -7.74 -1.72 1.13
N ILE A 576 -8.12 -2.75 1.88
CA ILE A 576 -8.94 -2.63 3.09
C ILE A 576 -8.09 -3.06 4.28
N LYS A 577 -8.00 -2.19 5.29
CA LYS A 577 -7.32 -2.49 6.55
C LYS A 577 -8.30 -2.42 7.71
N THR A 578 -8.56 -3.55 8.35
CA THR A 578 -9.33 -3.62 9.60
C THR A 578 -8.42 -3.20 10.75
N ILE A 579 -8.78 -2.15 11.47
CA ILE A 579 -8.03 -1.67 12.62
C ILE A 579 -8.76 -2.03 13.90
N LYS A 580 -8.06 -2.72 14.81
CA LYS A 580 -8.57 -3.14 16.11
C LYS A 580 -7.88 -2.35 17.21
N THR A 581 -8.64 -1.61 17.99
CA THR A 581 -8.12 -0.84 19.13
C THR A 581 -8.60 -1.45 20.44
N TYR A 582 -7.66 -1.95 21.25
CA TYR A 582 -7.94 -2.52 22.56
C TYR A 582 -7.88 -1.43 23.64
N VAL A 583 -8.88 -1.37 24.52
CA VAL A 583 -9.04 -0.25 25.46
C VAL A 583 -9.26 -0.77 26.87
N TYR A 584 -8.39 -0.32 27.79
CA TYR A 584 -8.50 -0.52 29.22
C TYR A 584 -7.90 0.68 29.93
N ASN A 585 -8.69 1.33 30.78
CA ASN A 585 -8.32 2.58 31.45
C ASN A 585 -8.24 2.45 32.98
N GLY A 586 -8.13 1.20 33.46
CA GLY A 586 -8.07 0.84 34.86
C GLY A 586 -9.44 0.58 35.46
N GLN A 587 -9.44 -0.03 36.64
CA GLN A 587 -10.65 -0.26 37.42
C GLN A 587 -10.90 0.87 38.42
N GLU A 588 -12.18 1.20 38.63
CA GLU A 588 -12.58 2.26 39.56
C GLU A 588 -12.15 1.97 41.00
N THR A 589 -12.22 0.71 41.40
CA THR A 589 -11.97 0.28 42.79
C THR A 589 -10.90 -0.79 42.88
N ILE A 590 -9.88 -0.56 43.72
CA ILE A 590 -8.89 -1.57 44.10
C ILE A 590 -9.35 -2.25 45.40
N PRO A 591 -9.17 -3.58 45.56
CA PRO A 591 -9.49 -4.27 46.80
C PRO A 591 -8.83 -3.63 48.02
N ASP A 592 -9.65 -3.24 48.99
CA ASP A 592 -9.21 -2.59 50.23
C ASP A 592 -8.37 -3.56 51.08
N LYS A 593 -7.21 -3.11 51.57
CA LYS A 593 -6.46 -3.85 52.59
C LYS A 593 -7.19 -3.84 53.93
N HIS A 594 -7.20 -4.99 54.59
CA HIS A 594 -7.79 -5.12 55.92
C HIS A 594 -6.81 -4.67 57.01
N TYR A 595 -7.26 -3.72 57.82
CA TYR A 595 -6.52 -3.21 58.98
C TYR A 595 -7.24 -3.51 60.28
N THR A 596 -6.47 -3.69 61.35
CA THR A 596 -7.01 -3.97 62.69
C THR A 596 -7.36 -2.67 63.39
N ASN A 597 -8.58 -2.62 63.96
CA ASN A 597 -9.01 -1.59 64.91
C ASN A 597 -9.23 -2.27 66.27
N ALA A 598 -8.23 -2.19 67.16
CA ALA A 598 -8.30 -2.85 68.46
C ALA A 598 -7.40 -2.17 69.51
N ILE A 599 -7.74 -2.39 70.78
CA ILE A 599 -6.89 -2.06 71.94
C ILE A 599 -6.52 -3.37 72.64
N GLU A 600 -5.24 -3.74 72.58
CA GLU A 600 -4.69 -4.87 73.32
C GLU A 600 -4.41 -4.47 74.77
N ASN A 601 -4.57 -5.42 75.70
CA ASN A 601 -4.43 -5.19 77.14
C ASN A 601 -5.36 -4.08 77.69
N ASN A 602 -6.59 -4.01 77.19
CA ASN A 602 -7.57 -3.00 77.60
C ASN A 602 -8.28 -3.32 78.94
N ALA A 603 -7.57 -3.85 79.93
CA ALA A 603 -8.12 -4.12 81.27
C ALA A 603 -7.78 -3.00 82.27
N ASN A 604 -8.54 -2.94 83.37
CA ASN A 604 -8.45 -1.90 84.40
C ASN A 604 -7.22 -2.00 85.34
N HIS A 605 -6.30 -2.91 85.05
CA HIS A 605 -5.07 -3.14 85.81
C HIS A 605 -3.83 -3.19 84.89
N SER A 606 -4.01 -3.07 83.58
CA SER A 606 -2.92 -3.12 82.60
C SER A 606 -2.19 -1.79 82.53
N THR A 607 -0.91 -1.78 82.87
CA THR A 607 -0.03 -0.60 82.78
C THR A 607 0.48 -0.34 81.36
N THR A 608 0.46 -1.37 80.51
CA THR A 608 0.79 -1.27 79.08
C THR A 608 -0.44 -1.52 78.24
N LYS A 609 -0.69 -0.66 77.25
CA LYS A 609 -1.80 -0.78 76.30
C LYS A 609 -1.28 -0.52 74.89
N THR A 610 -1.68 -1.37 73.94
CA THR A 610 -1.31 -1.22 72.53
C THR A 610 -2.57 -0.93 71.72
N LEU A 611 -2.52 0.14 70.94
CA LEU A 611 -3.59 0.62 70.09
C LEU A 611 -3.20 0.32 68.64
N ARG A 612 -4.14 -0.20 67.85
CA ARG A 612 -4.01 -0.37 66.41
C ARG A 612 -5.25 0.22 65.74
N TRP A 613 -5.05 1.13 64.78
CA TRP A 613 -6.15 1.70 63.99
C TRP A 613 -5.75 1.92 62.52
N ARG A 614 -6.74 1.95 61.62
CA ARG A 614 -6.53 2.39 60.22
C ARG A 614 -6.20 3.89 60.19
N SER A 615 -5.20 4.29 59.43
CA SER A 615 -4.86 5.70 59.18
C SER A 615 -6.00 6.46 58.50
N GLU A 616 -5.91 7.78 58.50
CA GLU A 616 -6.72 8.61 57.62
C GLU A 616 -6.51 8.19 56.15
N PRO A 617 -7.57 8.22 55.32
CA PRO A 617 -7.43 8.05 53.89
C PRO A 617 -6.86 9.31 53.25
N TYR A 618 -5.77 9.14 52.51
CA TYR A 618 -5.16 10.21 51.70
C TYR A 618 -5.33 9.90 50.22
N THR A 619 -5.92 10.83 49.48
CA THR A 619 -6.13 10.69 48.04
C THR A 619 -4.83 10.94 47.28
N MET A 620 -4.48 10.02 46.38
CA MET A 620 -3.27 10.05 45.57
C MET A 620 -3.66 10.10 44.08
N GLN A 621 -3.06 11.03 43.35
CA GLN A 621 -3.07 11.04 41.89
C GLN A 621 -2.11 9.97 41.37
N VAL A 622 -2.50 9.30 40.29
CA VAL A 622 -1.70 8.25 39.65
C VAL A 622 -1.51 8.57 38.17
N ILE A 623 -0.50 7.95 37.57
CA ILE A 623 -0.22 7.98 36.14
C ILE A 623 -0.03 6.56 35.62
N ARG A 624 -0.16 6.39 34.30
CA ARG A 624 0.21 5.19 33.54
C ARG A 624 1.13 5.60 32.40
N TRP A 625 1.86 4.64 31.86
CA TRP A 625 2.67 4.84 30.66
C TRP A 625 1.97 4.32 29.42
N MET A 626 2.04 5.11 28.35
CA MET A 626 1.62 4.69 27.02
C MET A 626 2.66 5.12 25.99
N ALA A 627 2.75 4.43 24.85
CA ALA A 627 3.77 4.68 23.84
C ALA A 627 3.17 4.90 22.45
N HIS A 628 3.99 5.37 21.54
CA HIS A 628 3.73 5.29 20.11
C HIS A 628 4.45 4.05 19.54
N MET A 629 3.89 3.44 18.51
CA MET A 629 4.46 2.28 17.83
C MET A 629 4.85 2.65 16.41
N ASP A 630 6.07 2.35 16.00
CA ASP A 630 6.53 2.61 14.65
C ASP A 630 6.16 1.48 13.66
N GLN A 631 6.57 1.63 12.41
CA GLN A 631 6.27 0.67 11.33
C GLN A 631 6.96 -0.69 11.51
N ASN A 632 7.93 -0.81 12.42
CA ASN A 632 8.65 -2.05 12.73
C ASN A 632 8.20 -2.64 14.08
N ASP A 633 7.01 -2.24 14.56
CA ASP A 633 6.43 -2.64 15.84
C ASP A 633 7.30 -2.26 17.06
N THR A 634 8.18 -1.27 16.92
CA THR A 634 9.01 -0.76 18.02
C THR A 634 8.28 0.34 18.78
N LEU A 635 8.21 0.20 20.11
CA LEU A 635 7.62 1.20 20.99
C LEU A 635 8.61 2.36 21.22
N TYR A 636 8.12 3.59 21.07
CA TYR A 636 8.91 4.81 21.26
C TYR A 636 8.07 5.93 21.87
N ASN A 637 8.75 7.00 22.31
CA ASN A 637 8.12 8.20 22.87
C ASN A 637 7.08 7.88 23.97
N TRP A 638 7.51 7.11 24.96
CA TRP A 638 6.72 6.81 26.15
C TRP A 638 6.25 8.11 26.80
N THR A 639 4.95 8.20 27.04
CA THR A 639 4.23 9.37 27.51
C THR A 639 3.53 9.04 28.83
N LYS A 640 3.70 9.91 29.83
CA LYS A 640 2.97 9.86 31.09
C LYS A 640 1.54 10.32 30.86
N ILE A 641 0.58 9.49 31.22
CA ILE A 641 -0.85 9.73 31.08
C ILE A 641 -1.45 9.69 32.47
N ASP A 642 -2.28 10.67 32.82
CA ASP A 642 -2.97 10.65 34.10
C ASP A 642 -3.86 9.40 34.20
N GLY A 643 -3.89 8.75 35.36
CA GLY A 643 -4.84 7.67 35.60
C GLY A 643 -6.25 8.22 35.67
N GLN A 644 -7.23 7.46 35.16
CA GLN A 644 -8.64 7.84 35.21
C GLN A 644 -9.14 7.96 36.66
N TYR A 645 -8.63 7.10 37.55
CA TYR A 645 -9.10 6.98 38.93
C TYR A 645 -8.00 7.33 39.93
N GLN A 646 -8.37 8.05 40.99
CA GLN A 646 -7.48 8.35 42.11
C GLN A 646 -7.46 7.20 43.11
N ARG A 647 -6.33 7.02 43.81
CA ARG A 647 -6.16 5.93 44.79
C ARG A 647 -6.15 6.46 46.22
N LYS A 648 -6.71 5.70 47.16
CA LYS A 648 -6.77 6.09 48.59
C LYS A 648 -5.68 5.37 49.37
N PHE A 649 -4.63 6.09 49.75
CA PHE A 649 -3.63 5.58 50.65
C PHE A 649 -4.20 5.44 52.06
N THR A 650 -4.15 4.22 52.60
CA THR A 650 -4.42 3.93 54.02
C THR A 650 -3.43 2.89 54.51
N GLN A 651 -3.06 2.96 55.79
CA GLN A 651 -2.11 2.04 56.41
C GLN A 651 -2.46 1.76 57.90
N GLN A 652 -1.87 0.74 58.49
CA GLN A 652 -2.00 0.41 59.91
C GLN A 652 -1.20 1.39 60.77
N ASN A 653 -1.89 2.31 61.45
CA ASN A 653 -1.31 3.10 62.53
C ASN A 653 -1.24 2.28 63.83
N SER A 654 -0.34 2.69 64.73
CA SER A 654 -0.22 2.08 66.06
C SER A 654 0.16 3.10 67.12
N GLY A 655 -0.14 2.74 68.38
CA GLY A 655 0.22 3.52 69.55
C GLY A 655 0.44 2.62 70.75
N GLN A 656 1.34 3.01 71.66
CA GLN A 656 1.61 2.28 72.89
C GLN A 656 1.64 3.25 74.07
N ILE A 657 0.89 2.92 75.12
CA ILE A 657 0.86 3.67 76.38
C ILE A 657 1.48 2.78 77.45
N ASN A 658 2.51 3.27 78.14
CA ASN A 658 3.17 2.55 79.23
C ASN A 658 3.23 3.39 80.50
N TRP A 659 2.53 3.00 81.55
CA TRP A 659 2.57 3.63 82.86
C TRP A 659 3.60 2.99 83.79
N ALA A 660 4.25 3.80 84.63
CA ALA A 660 5.14 3.36 85.68
C ALA A 660 5.09 4.27 86.91
N VAL A 661 5.30 3.67 88.09
CA VAL A 661 5.45 4.38 89.36
C VAL A 661 6.93 4.61 89.61
N LYS A 662 7.38 5.87 89.60
CA LYS A 662 8.79 6.22 89.84
C LYS A 662 9.08 6.36 91.34
N GLU A 663 8.16 7.00 92.06
CA GLU A 663 8.16 7.07 93.52
C GLU A 663 6.73 6.87 94.02
N SER A 664 6.49 5.78 94.73
CA SER A 664 5.16 5.50 95.29
C SER A 664 4.87 6.38 96.50
N ILE A 665 3.59 6.57 96.81
CA ILE A 665 3.10 7.25 98.02
C ILE A 665 3.74 6.60 99.26
N LYS A 666 3.77 5.27 99.27
CA LYS A 666 4.40 4.47 100.32
C LYS A 666 5.87 4.83 100.51
N LYS A 667 6.63 4.94 99.41
CA LYS A 667 8.05 5.29 99.43
C LYS A 667 8.27 6.73 99.92
N GLY A 668 7.43 7.67 99.47
CA GLY A 668 7.48 9.07 99.91
C GLY A 668 7.26 9.23 101.42
N TYR A 669 6.36 8.45 102.03
CA TYR A 669 6.15 8.48 103.47
C TYR A 669 7.11 7.63 104.31
N ASN A 670 7.95 6.82 103.69
CA ASN A 670 8.72 5.80 104.39
C ASN A 670 9.66 6.39 105.44
N ASN A 671 10.38 7.47 105.11
CA ASN A 671 11.31 8.12 106.03
C ASN A 671 10.61 8.62 107.30
N SER A 672 9.59 9.45 107.13
CA SER A 672 8.72 9.94 108.22
C SER A 672 8.09 8.80 109.03
N ARG A 673 7.69 7.69 108.39
CA ARG A 673 7.08 6.54 109.08
C ARG A 673 8.09 5.76 109.92
N GLU A 674 9.28 5.48 109.40
CA GLU A 674 10.33 4.79 110.15
C GLU A 674 10.84 5.65 111.32
N ALA A 675 10.93 6.98 111.14
CA ALA A 675 11.25 7.90 112.22
C ALA A 675 10.28 7.77 113.40
N ALA A 676 8.96 7.78 113.12
CA ALA A 676 7.93 7.56 114.13
C ALA A 676 8.03 6.18 114.80
N ARG A 677 8.24 5.12 114.00
CA ARG A 677 8.34 3.73 114.50
C ARG A 677 9.53 3.53 115.45
N ASN A 678 10.60 4.28 115.23
CA ASN A 678 11.82 4.28 116.04
C ASN A 678 11.82 5.35 117.14
N ARG A 679 10.74 6.14 117.27
CA ARG A 679 10.63 7.26 118.21
C ARG A 679 11.78 8.27 118.07
N ASN A 680 12.20 8.50 116.84
CA ASN A 680 13.09 9.61 116.55
C ASN A 680 12.29 10.91 116.67
N TYR A 681 12.72 11.85 117.52
CA TYR A 681 12.05 13.13 117.73
C TYR A 681 12.68 14.28 116.93
N THR A 682 13.70 13.99 116.10
CA THR A 682 14.32 14.97 115.19
C THR A 682 13.31 15.44 114.14
N GLN A 683 13.08 16.74 114.06
CA GLN A 683 12.05 17.33 113.21
C GLN A 683 12.31 17.06 111.72
N GLU A 684 13.57 17.08 111.29
CA GLU A 684 14.01 16.84 109.91
C GLU A 684 13.71 15.40 109.43
N ALA A 685 13.54 14.46 110.37
CA ALA A 685 13.19 13.08 110.05
C ALA A 685 11.71 12.92 109.63
N TYR A 686 10.86 13.92 109.93
CA TYR A 686 9.46 14.00 109.50
C TYR A 686 9.36 14.96 108.32
N ASP A 687 9.79 14.52 107.15
CA ASP A 687 9.87 15.33 105.93
C ASP A 687 8.53 15.49 105.20
N LYS A 688 7.63 14.49 105.33
CA LYS A 688 6.36 14.42 104.57
C LYS A 688 5.12 14.30 105.44
N GLY A 689 5.24 13.90 106.69
CA GLY A 689 4.10 13.85 107.60
C GLY A 689 4.50 13.50 109.02
N VAL A 690 3.63 13.83 109.97
CA VAL A 690 3.81 13.45 111.38
C VAL A 690 2.98 12.20 111.66
N PHE A 691 3.66 11.06 111.79
CA PHE A 691 3.03 9.79 112.16
C PHE A 691 3.09 9.59 113.68
N ALA A 692 2.07 8.94 114.24
CA ALA A 692 1.99 8.65 115.67
C ALA A 692 3.15 7.72 116.11
N SER A 693 3.85 8.13 117.17
CA SER A 693 5.04 7.46 117.72
C SER A 693 4.77 6.69 119.02
N ASP A 694 3.51 6.74 119.50
CA ASP A 694 3.05 5.98 120.68
C ASP A 694 3.36 4.48 120.52
N ARG A 695 3.64 3.81 121.65
CA ARG A 695 4.01 2.38 121.64
C ARG A 695 2.97 1.53 120.91
N ASP A 696 1.70 1.85 121.12
CA ASP A 696 0.55 1.07 120.67
C ASP A 696 0.36 1.16 119.15
N TYR A 697 0.92 2.20 118.51
CA TYR A 697 0.79 2.44 117.07
C TYR A 697 2.03 2.04 116.26
N ARG A 698 3.02 1.39 116.88
CA ARG A 698 4.25 0.94 116.20
C ARG A 698 3.99 -0.02 115.04
N ASN A 699 2.99 -0.89 115.18
CA ASN A 699 2.61 -1.91 114.20
C ASN A 699 1.40 -1.51 113.34
N VAL A 700 0.83 -0.32 113.56
CA VAL A 700 -0.24 0.22 112.72
C VAL A 700 0.39 0.76 111.43
N ALA A 701 -0.23 0.51 110.28
CA ALA A 701 0.23 1.05 109.00
C ALA A 701 -0.13 2.54 108.91
N TYR A 702 0.88 3.39 108.70
CA TYR A 702 0.74 4.84 108.52
C TYR A 702 -0.24 5.53 109.51
N PRO A 703 -0.02 5.41 110.83
CA PRO A 703 -0.89 6.02 111.83
C PRO A 703 -0.61 7.52 111.94
N ILE A 704 -1.62 8.36 111.86
CA ILE A 704 -1.51 9.81 112.09
C ILE A 704 -2.46 10.25 113.22
N LYS A 705 -2.11 11.34 113.91
CA LYS A 705 -3.06 12.09 114.73
C LYS A 705 -3.59 13.26 113.89
N SER A 706 -4.90 13.49 113.94
CA SER A 706 -5.54 14.57 113.19
C SER A 706 -5.07 15.95 113.67
N GLY A 707 -4.97 16.94 112.79
CA GLY A 707 -4.41 18.26 113.12
C GLY A 707 -2.94 18.43 112.71
N TYR A 708 -2.20 17.33 112.51
CA TYR A 708 -0.86 17.39 111.96
C TYR A 708 -0.85 17.45 110.43
N TYR A 709 0.28 17.88 109.87
CA TYR A 709 0.47 17.86 108.44
C TYR A 709 0.74 16.45 107.91
N LEU A 710 0.15 16.18 106.74
CA LEU A 710 0.43 15.01 105.92
C LEU A 710 0.43 15.49 104.47
N ASN A 711 1.63 15.67 103.94
CA ASN A 711 1.85 16.25 102.63
C ASN A 711 1.54 15.21 101.56
N PRO A 712 0.73 15.53 100.52
CA PRO A 712 0.61 14.68 99.34
C PRO A 712 1.98 14.39 98.74
N THR A 713 2.18 13.18 98.20
CA THR A 713 3.47 12.76 97.64
C THR A 713 3.29 11.65 96.59
N GLY A 714 4.28 11.49 95.72
CA GLY A 714 4.29 10.51 94.64
C GLY A 714 4.83 11.09 93.34
N GLU A 715 5.49 10.25 92.54
CA GLU A 715 5.97 10.59 91.20
C GLU A 715 5.64 9.45 90.23
N TYR A 716 4.89 9.78 89.18
CA TYR A 716 4.39 8.84 88.19
C TYR A 716 4.90 9.22 86.81
N THR A 717 5.12 8.25 85.95
CA THR A 717 5.57 8.51 84.58
C THR A 717 4.80 7.64 83.61
N PHE A 718 4.61 8.14 82.40
CA PHE A 718 4.20 7.32 81.29
C PHE A 718 4.94 7.68 80.02
N THR A 719 5.04 6.72 79.11
CA THR A 719 5.47 6.95 77.74
C THR A 719 4.31 6.69 76.79
N ILE A 720 4.20 7.55 75.79
CA ILE A 720 3.37 7.30 74.60
C ILE A 720 4.30 7.23 73.42
N GLU A 721 4.19 6.16 72.65
CA GLU A 721 4.80 6.04 71.32
C GLU A 721 3.67 5.87 70.30
N THR A 722 3.74 6.55 69.17
CA THR A 722 2.80 6.36 68.06
C THR A 722 3.53 6.29 66.74
N THR A 723 3.13 5.36 65.88
CA THR A 723 3.53 5.32 64.47
C THR A 723 2.33 5.62 63.60
N THR A 724 2.41 6.69 62.81
CA THR A 724 1.35 7.15 61.91
C THR A 724 1.88 7.44 60.51
N TYR A 725 0.99 7.50 59.52
CA TYR A 725 1.32 7.82 58.13
C TYR A 725 0.68 9.14 57.74
N LYS A 726 1.48 10.15 57.34
CA LYS A 726 1.01 11.51 57.02
C LYS A 726 1.70 12.07 55.78
N PRO A 727 1.06 12.95 55.00
CA PRO A 727 1.64 13.56 53.81
C PRO A 727 2.68 14.65 54.12
N THR A 728 2.87 15.02 55.39
CA THR A 728 3.87 16.01 55.80
C THR A 728 4.70 15.44 56.95
N SER A 729 5.95 15.87 57.06
CA SER A 729 6.86 15.47 58.14
C SER A 729 6.64 16.25 59.45
N ALA A 730 5.53 16.98 59.59
CA ALA A 730 5.20 17.77 60.77
C ALA A 730 4.81 16.90 61.98
N ASP A 731 4.82 17.46 63.19
CA ASP A 731 4.38 16.74 64.40
C ASP A 731 2.92 16.35 64.25
N THR A 732 2.55 15.14 64.67
CA THR A 732 1.20 14.63 64.40
C THR A 732 0.22 15.03 65.48
N GLN A 733 -0.96 15.45 65.04
CA GLN A 733 -2.06 15.79 65.94
C GLN A 733 -2.53 14.55 66.70
N ASP A 734 -2.50 13.37 66.06
CA ASP A 734 -2.77 12.07 66.70
C ASP A 734 -1.97 11.88 67.99
N HIS A 735 -0.65 12.05 67.92
CA HIS A 735 0.26 11.88 69.05
C HIS A 735 -0.02 12.90 70.15
N LYS A 736 -0.13 14.17 69.77
CA LYS A 736 -0.35 15.29 70.70
C LYS A 736 -1.65 15.14 71.47
N ASP A 737 -2.74 14.80 70.78
CA ASP A 737 -4.04 14.60 71.39
C ASP A 737 -4.04 13.40 72.33
N LEU A 738 -3.43 12.28 71.94
CA LEU A 738 -3.34 11.09 72.78
C LEU A 738 -2.53 11.36 74.05
N VAL A 739 -1.41 12.09 73.96
CA VAL A 739 -0.64 12.54 75.14
C VAL A 739 -1.52 13.36 76.08
N ASN A 740 -2.23 14.36 75.56
CA ASN A 740 -3.09 15.22 76.38
C ASN A 740 -4.21 14.43 77.06
N GLU A 741 -4.86 13.51 76.35
CA GLU A 741 -5.90 12.66 76.93
C GLU A 741 -5.38 11.78 78.06
N VAL A 742 -4.19 11.19 77.91
CA VAL A 742 -3.55 10.38 78.96
C VAL A 742 -3.11 11.23 80.16
N ILE A 743 -2.60 12.45 79.94
CA ILE A 743 -2.34 13.43 81.02
C ILE A 743 -3.64 13.72 81.79
N ASN A 744 -4.71 14.02 81.05
CA ASN A 744 -6.01 14.40 81.60
C ASN A 744 -6.73 13.25 82.30
N ALA A 745 -6.32 12.00 82.08
CA ALA A 745 -6.87 10.81 82.74
C ALA A 745 -6.30 10.57 84.14
N PHE A 746 -5.12 11.11 84.47
CA PHE A 746 -4.49 10.88 85.77
C PHE A 746 -5.26 11.53 86.94
N ARG A 747 -5.42 10.79 88.03
CA ARG A 747 -6.10 11.23 89.27
C ARG A 747 -5.22 10.92 90.47
N TYR A 748 -5.00 11.92 91.32
CA TYR A 748 -4.48 11.71 92.68
C TYR A 748 -5.57 12.06 93.68
N GLU A 749 -6.08 11.07 94.39
CA GLU A 749 -7.30 11.13 95.18
C GLU A 749 -7.06 10.75 96.64
N THR A 750 -7.77 11.43 97.54
CA THR A 750 -7.84 11.06 98.96
C THR A 750 -9.18 11.47 99.56
N ASN A 751 -9.63 10.74 100.57
CA ASN A 751 -10.77 11.08 101.42
C ASN A 751 -10.35 11.78 102.74
N LEU A 752 -9.08 12.13 102.90
CA LEU A 752 -8.58 12.88 104.07
C LEU A 752 -9.25 14.25 104.20
N ILE A 753 -9.40 14.69 105.45
CA ILE A 753 -10.04 15.96 105.82
C ILE A 753 -8.94 16.96 106.20
N TYR A 754 -8.86 18.07 105.48
CA TYR A 754 -7.86 19.12 105.65
C TYR A 754 -8.45 20.37 106.28
N ILE A 755 -7.59 21.27 106.77
CA ILE A 755 -7.97 22.61 107.22
C ILE A 755 -7.39 23.67 106.27
N ASN A 756 -8.24 24.60 105.83
CA ASN A 756 -7.82 25.72 105.00
C ASN A 756 -7.44 26.95 105.85
N ASN A 757 -6.93 28.00 105.21
CA ASN A 757 -6.51 29.26 105.85
C ASN A 757 -7.68 30.03 106.49
N ASN A 758 -8.93 29.73 106.07
CA ASN A 758 -10.15 30.26 106.68
C ASN A 758 -10.61 29.44 107.89
N GLN A 759 -9.81 28.48 108.34
CA GLN A 759 -10.12 27.53 109.42
C GLN A 759 -11.33 26.61 109.13
N GLU A 760 -11.66 26.41 107.85
CA GLU A 760 -12.73 25.52 107.43
C GLU A 760 -12.19 24.11 107.15
N ALA A 761 -13.00 23.09 107.48
CA ALA A 761 -12.73 21.72 107.05
C ALA A 761 -13.03 21.56 105.56
N VAL A 762 -12.06 21.06 104.81
CA VAL A 762 -12.11 20.91 103.35
C VAL A 762 -11.57 19.56 102.88
N ASN A 763 -11.94 19.13 101.68
CA ASN A 763 -11.27 18.02 101.00
C ASN A 763 -9.99 18.51 100.27
N LEU A 764 -9.32 17.60 99.55
CA LEU A 764 -8.08 17.92 98.83
C LEU A 764 -8.22 19.10 97.84
N GLN A 765 -9.40 19.25 97.22
CA GLN A 765 -9.74 20.33 96.27
C GLN A 765 -10.17 21.64 96.96
N ASN A 766 -9.93 21.78 98.27
CA ASN A 766 -10.31 22.95 99.07
C ASN A 766 -11.83 23.19 99.14
N GLU A 767 -12.65 22.18 98.86
CA GLU A 767 -14.11 22.30 98.92
C GLU A 767 -14.59 22.00 100.34
N ARG A 768 -15.47 22.86 100.86
CA ARG A 768 -15.98 22.78 102.24
C ARG A 768 -16.72 21.47 102.52
N LEU A 769 -16.44 20.90 103.69
CA LEU A 769 -17.07 19.67 104.17
C LEU A 769 -18.17 19.96 105.19
N ALA A 770 -19.23 19.16 105.15
CA ALA A 770 -20.34 19.26 106.09
C ALA A 770 -19.94 18.73 107.47
N ARG A 771 -20.38 19.43 108.51
CA ARG A 771 -20.22 18.99 109.90
C ARG A 771 -21.34 18.01 110.26
N ARG A 772 -20.98 16.91 110.93
CA ARG A 772 -21.91 15.89 111.43
C ARG A 772 -21.60 15.64 112.91
N GLY A 773 -22.33 16.31 113.80
CA GLY A 773 -22.06 16.29 115.24
C GLY A 773 -20.71 16.97 115.59
N ASN A 774 -19.84 16.24 116.29
CA ASN A 774 -18.52 16.73 116.70
C ASN A 774 -17.42 16.49 115.65
N SER A 775 -17.75 15.97 114.47
CA SER A 775 -16.79 15.67 113.41
C SER A 775 -17.26 16.14 112.03
N TYR A 776 -16.42 15.94 111.01
CA TYR A 776 -16.72 16.24 109.61
C TYR A 776 -16.92 14.97 108.80
N GLN A 777 -17.80 15.02 107.82
CA GLN A 777 -18.03 13.93 106.89
C GLN A 777 -16.89 13.88 105.86
N GLU A 778 -16.28 12.71 105.69
CA GLU A 778 -15.31 12.48 104.63
C GLU A 778 -15.97 12.58 103.24
N ARG A 779 -15.25 13.17 102.29
CA ARG A 779 -15.66 13.23 100.89
C ARG A 779 -14.41 13.18 100.01
N PRO A 780 -14.23 12.13 99.19
CA PRO A 780 -13.10 12.03 98.28
C PRO A 780 -12.99 13.25 97.37
N ALA A 781 -11.76 13.65 97.08
CA ALA A 781 -11.46 14.60 96.02
C ALA A 781 -10.14 14.25 95.34
N SER A 782 -10.10 14.47 94.03
CA SER A 782 -8.91 14.22 93.21
C SER A 782 -8.34 15.51 92.65
N ILE A 783 -7.02 15.69 92.71
CA ILE A 783 -6.31 16.65 91.86
C ILE A 783 -5.96 16.00 90.52
N THR A 784 -6.03 16.80 89.46
CA THR A 784 -5.79 16.38 88.08
C THR A 784 -4.86 17.36 87.39
N ALA A 785 -4.40 17.06 86.17
CA ALA A 785 -3.60 18.03 85.41
C ALA A 785 -4.37 19.33 85.10
N GLN A 786 -5.66 19.22 84.80
CA GLN A 786 -6.54 20.36 84.51
C GLN A 786 -6.93 21.15 85.77
N ASN A 787 -7.04 20.46 86.91
CA ASN A 787 -7.31 21.06 88.21
C ASN A 787 -6.25 20.62 89.23
N ALA A 788 -5.05 21.19 89.06
CA ALA A 788 -3.84 20.83 89.80
C ALA A 788 -3.72 21.49 91.17
N THR A 789 -4.67 22.34 91.52
CA THR A 789 -4.66 23.15 92.73
C THR A 789 -5.45 22.43 93.83
N GLY A 790 -4.92 22.39 95.05
CA GLY A 790 -5.62 21.81 96.19
C GLY A 790 -5.85 22.81 97.33
N VAL A 791 -5.80 22.31 98.56
CA VAL A 791 -5.99 23.08 99.81
C VAL A 791 -5.20 24.39 99.78
N ASN A 792 -5.85 25.48 100.17
CA ASN A 792 -5.29 26.85 100.19
C ASN A 792 -4.89 27.42 98.83
N GLY A 793 -5.38 26.86 97.71
CA GLY A 793 -4.97 27.32 96.39
C GLY A 793 -3.54 26.91 96.03
N ILE A 794 -2.96 25.93 96.74
CA ILE A 794 -1.61 25.45 96.48
C ILE A 794 -1.62 24.56 95.24
N LYS A 795 -0.73 24.82 94.27
CA LYS A 795 -0.50 23.91 93.15
C LYS A 795 0.18 22.63 93.66
N LEU A 796 -0.56 21.52 93.68
CA LEU A 796 -0.13 20.24 94.22
C LEU A 796 0.20 19.20 93.15
N LEU A 797 -0.06 19.49 91.88
CA LEU A 797 0.30 18.62 90.78
C LEU A 797 1.08 19.40 89.73
N GLU A 798 2.21 18.84 89.30
CA GLU A 798 3.02 19.37 88.21
C GLU A 798 3.22 18.30 87.14
N VAL A 799 3.00 18.69 85.88
CA VAL A 799 3.24 17.86 84.70
C VAL A 799 4.52 18.35 84.03
N ILE A 800 5.46 17.43 83.84
CA ILE A 800 6.72 17.67 83.12
C ILE A 800 6.69 16.86 81.84
N GLU A 801 6.61 17.56 80.71
CA GLU A 801 6.53 17.02 79.35
C GLU A 801 7.47 17.80 78.41
N ARG A 802 7.32 17.62 77.09
CA ARG A 802 8.20 18.23 76.07
C ARG A 802 8.30 19.75 76.14
N ASN A 803 7.24 20.43 76.59
CA ASN A 803 7.21 21.89 76.66
C ASN A 803 8.13 22.44 77.76
N GLN A 804 8.36 21.66 78.82
CA GLN A 804 9.25 22.00 79.91
C GLN A 804 10.66 21.42 79.69
N GLU A 805 10.75 20.19 79.16
CA GLU A 805 12.02 19.49 78.89
C GLU A 805 11.99 18.88 77.47
N PRO A 806 12.55 19.56 76.45
CA PRO A 806 12.49 19.10 75.05
C PRO A 806 13.06 17.70 74.79
N SER A 807 14.01 17.23 75.62
CA SER A 807 14.59 15.89 75.54
C SER A 807 13.61 14.75 75.82
N ARG A 808 12.38 15.07 76.27
CA ARG A 808 11.30 14.10 76.52
C ARG A 808 10.51 13.72 75.28
N TYR A 809 10.81 14.33 74.14
CA TYR A 809 10.17 14.05 72.87
C TYR A 809 11.21 13.64 71.85
N THR A 810 10.94 12.52 71.16
CA THR A 810 11.74 12.06 70.02
C THR A 810 10.84 11.79 68.83
N LYS A 811 11.38 12.04 67.64
CA LYS A 811 10.66 11.84 66.37
C LYS A 811 11.59 11.22 65.34
N THR A 812 11.10 10.19 64.67
CA THR A 812 11.73 9.59 63.49
C THR A 812 10.78 9.72 62.31
N VAL A 813 11.29 10.21 61.19
CA VAL A 813 10.54 10.41 59.94
C VAL A 813 11.21 9.61 58.84
N GLU A 814 10.43 8.77 58.17
CA GLU A 814 10.84 7.95 57.03
C GLU A 814 9.89 8.28 55.87
N GLU A 815 10.42 8.78 54.75
CA GLU A 815 9.63 9.01 53.54
C GLU A 815 9.38 7.67 52.84
N LEU A 816 8.13 7.41 52.47
CA LEU A 816 7.80 6.30 51.59
C LEU A 816 8.16 6.72 50.18
N GLU A 817 9.25 6.16 49.65
CA GLU A 817 9.72 6.45 48.29
C GLU A 817 8.77 5.86 47.24
N HIS A 818 8.62 6.58 46.13
CA HIS A 818 7.93 6.12 44.94
C HIS A 818 8.60 6.64 43.67
N SER A 819 8.36 5.95 42.57
CA SER A 819 8.83 6.34 41.26
C SER A 819 7.68 6.31 40.27
N GLU A 820 7.74 7.25 39.32
CA GLU A 820 6.91 7.21 38.12
C GLU A 820 7.50 6.26 37.06
N GLU A 821 8.73 5.78 37.20
CA GLU A 821 9.41 4.95 36.21
C GLU A 821 9.24 3.45 36.48
N GLU A 822 9.11 2.63 35.43
CA GLU A 822 8.90 1.18 35.55
C GLU A 822 10.02 0.45 36.32
N THR A 823 11.28 0.82 36.09
CA THR A 823 12.43 0.26 36.81
C THR A 823 12.68 0.95 38.15
N GLY A 824 11.89 1.96 38.49
CA GLY A 824 12.03 2.75 39.70
C GLY A 824 11.54 2.01 40.94
N TYR A 825 12.12 2.35 42.09
CA TYR A 825 11.66 1.79 43.35
C TYR A 825 10.36 2.47 43.80
N THR A 826 9.34 1.66 44.09
CA THR A 826 8.10 2.11 44.73
C THR A 826 7.85 1.28 45.97
N HIS A 827 7.72 1.96 47.12
CA HIS A 827 7.48 1.31 48.40
C HIS A 827 6.22 0.44 48.36
N GLN A 828 6.27 -0.74 48.98
CA GLN A 828 5.19 -1.75 48.96
C GLN A 828 3.81 -1.18 49.35
N TYR A 829 3.78 -0.20 50.24
CA TYR A 829 2.55 0.44 50.70
C TYR A 829 1.83 1.24 49.62
N TYR A 830 2.55 1.82 48.65
CA TYR A 830 1.89 2.39 47.47
C TYR A 830 1.42 1.28 46.53
N LYS A 831 2.21 0.23 46.32
CA LYS A 831 1.80 -0.91 45.49
C LYS A 831 0.51 -1.58 45.97
N ASN A 832 0.25 -1.57 47.29
CA ASN A 832 -1.01 -2.04 47.86
C ASN A 832 -2.26 -1.29 47.36
N ILE A 833 -2.12 -0.07 46.84
CA ILE A 833 -3.24 0.78 46.39
C ILE A 833 -3.23 1.07 44.89
N LEU A 834 -2.15 0.71 44.19
CA LEU A 834 -1.96 0.93 42.75
C LEU A 834 -2.41 -0.30 41.97
N GLU A 835 -3.02 -0.06 40.81
CA GLU A 835 -3.38 -1.13 39.88
C GLU A 835 -2.17 -1.68 39.12
N GLY A 836 -2.20 -2.97 38.79
CA GLY A 836 -1.12 -3.64 38.06
C GLY A 836 0.02 -4.14 38.96
N TYR A 837 -0.25 -4.37 40.25
CA TYR A 837 0.69 -4.96 41.20
C TYR A 837 0.10 -6.20 41.89
N GLU A 838 0.97 -7.14 42.25
CA GLU A 838 0.60 -8.30 43.06
C GLU A 838 0.12 -7.86 44.45
N GLU A 839 0.74 -6.82 45.02
CA GLU A 839 0.40 -6.36 46.36
C GLU A 839 -1.01 -5.78 46.47
N SER A 840 -1.56 -5.17 45.42
CA SER A 840 -2.96 -4.77 45.38
C SER A 840 -3.91 -5.90 44.97
N GLY A 841 -3.38 -7.04 44.53
CA GLY A 841 -4.17 -8.16 44.01
C GLY A 841 -4.70 -7.91 42.60
N THR A 842 -4.04 -7.08 41.82
CA THR A 842 -4.52 -6.62 40.50
C THR A 842 -3.49 -6.81 39.39
N ILE A 843 -2.59 -7.79 39.57
CA ILE A 843 -1.51 -8.10 38.63
C ILE A 843 -2.02 -8.45 37.22
N GLU A 844 -3.21 -9.03 37.13
CA GLU A 844 -3.89 -9.34 35.86
C GLU A 844 -4.08 -8.08 34.99
N SER A 845 -4.18 -6.89 35.58
CA SER A 845 -4.30 -5.63 34.82
C SER A 845 -3.04 -5.35 33.99
N LEU A 846 -1.87 -5.72 34.52
CA LEU A 846 -0.60 -5.61 33.82
C LEU A 846 -0.45 -6.76 32.81
N GLU A 847 -0.77 -7.98 33.19
CA GLU A 847 -0.57 -9.17 32.35
C GLU A 847 -1.53 -9.24 31.15
N ASP A 848 -2.81 -8.94 31.35
CA ASP A 848 -3.85 -9.01 30.31
C ASP A 848 -3.97 -7.72 29.50
N TYR A 849 -3.74 -6.56 30.14
CA TYR A 849 -4.04 -5.25 29.55
C TYR A 849 -2.86 -4.29 29.51
N LYS A 850 -1.65 -4.72 29.89
CA LYS A 850 -0.45 -3.87 29.92
C LYS A 850 -0.68 -2.57 30.71
N TYR A 851 -1.52 -2.64 31.73
CA TYR A 851 -1.94 -1.50 32.54
C TYR A 851 -1.32 -1.58 33.93
N GLN A 852 -0.52 -0.57 34.25
CA GLN A 852 0.09 -0.42 35.56
C GLN A 852 0.15 1.05 35.95
N GLU A 853 -0.20 1.31 37.20
CA GLU A 853 -0.23 2.65 37.76
C GLU A 853 1.06 2.99 38.51
N TYR A 854 1.32 4.28 38.61
CA TYR A 854 2.43 4.84 39.36
C TYR A 854 1.93 6.07 40.11
N ILE A 855 2.50 6.37 41.28
CA ILE A 855 2.12 7.60 42.01
C ILE A 855 2.66 8.80 41.23
N LYS A 856 1.78 9.76 40.94
CA LYS A 856 2.18 11.01 40.28
C LYS A 856 3.14 11.80 41.17
N ALA A 857 4.22 12.30 40.59
CA ALA A 857 5.24 13.09 41.26
C ALA A 857 4.64 14.35 41.91
N GLY A 858 5.30 14.81 42.99
CA GLY A 858 4.84 15.96 43.80
C GLY A 858 3.93 15.59 44.96
N GLN A 859 3.74 14.29 45.24
CA GLN A 859 3.02 13.77 46.39
C GLN A 859 3.98 12.98 47.29
N THR A 860 3.82 13.09 48.60
CA THR A 860 4.66 12.39 49.58
C THR A 860 3.82 11.75 50.67
N MET A 861 4.38 10.73 51.31
CA MET A 861 3.82 10.07 52.48
C MET A 861 4.97 9.72 53.41
N TYR A 862 4.84 10.05 54.68
CA TYR A 862 5.86 9.81 55.69
C TYR A 862 5.31 8.83 56.72
N LYS A 863 6.13 7.84 57.09
CA LYS A 863 5.96 7.09 58.32
C LYS A 863 6.62 7.88 59.44
N ILE A 864 5.82 8.29 60.42
CA ILE A 864 6.25 9.15 61.52
C ILE A 864 6.10 8.37 62.80
N THR A 865 7.21 8.19 63.52
CA THR A 865 7.22 7.61 64.86
C THR A 865 7.56 8.69 65.87
N GLU A 866 6.63 8.96 66.78
CA GLU A 866 6.76 9.99 67.83
C GLU A 866 6.68 9.32 69.19
N GLN A 867 7.56 9.73 70.10
CA GLN A 867 7.56 9.25 71.47
C GLN A 867 7.63 10.44 72.44
N THR A 868 6.71 10.48 73.41
CA THR A 868 6.70 11.46 74.49
C THR A 868 6.74 10.76 75.85
N LYS A 869 7.66 11.20 76.72
CA LYS A 869 7.73 10.78 78.13
C LYS A 869 7.21 11.88 79.06
N VAL A 870 6.15 11.59 79.79
CA VAL A 870 5.56 12.53 80.76
C VAL A 870 5.88 12.08 82.19
N THR A 871 6.11 13.04 83.08
CA THR A 871 6.21 12.81 84.52
C THR A 871 5.22 13.69 85.26
N ILE A 872 4.44 13.08 86.16
CA ILE A 872 3.49 13.76 87.04
C ILE A 872 4.05 13.71 88.46
N LYS A 873 4.32 14.89 89.04
CA LYS A 873 4.84 15.04 90.40
C LYS A 873 3.77 15.59 91.31
N ILE A 874 3.61 14.96 92.47
CA ILE A 874 2.67 15.38 93.51
C ILE A 874 3.43 16.17 94.59
N ASN A 875 2.95 17.38 94.84
CA ASN A 875 3.48 18.37 95.77
C ASN A 875 4.99 18.59 95.62
N PRO A 876 5.47 19.04 94.45
CA PRO A 876 6.89 19.12 94.14
C PRO A 876 7.67 20.06 95.06
N GLN A 877 7.03 21.11 95.59
CA GLN A 877 7.64 22.04 96.56
C GLN A 877 7.50 21.57 98.01
N ASN A 878 6.99 20.35 98.25
CA ASN A 878 6.77 19.77 99.57
C ASN A 878 6.01 20.69 100.55
N ARG A 879 4.97 21.38 100.07
CA ARG A 879 4.17 22.29 100.89
C ARG A 879 3.43 21.54 101.97
N LYS A 880 3.43 22.09 103.19
CA LYS A 880 2.73 21.51 104.33
C LYS A 880 1.21 21.64 104.17
N ILE A 881 0.50 20.52 104.26
CA ILE A 881 -0.97 20.50 104.28
C ILE A 881 -1.43 19.84 105.57
N TYR A 882 -2.20 20.58 106.38
CA TYR A 882 -2.66 20.14 107.69
C TYR A 882 -4.00 19.42 107.59
N THR A 883 -4.10 18.27 108.24
CA THR A 883 -5.38 17.60 108.48
C THR A 883 -6.20 18.40 109.50
N HIS A 884 -7.53 18.31 109.43
CA HIS A 884 -8.38 19.03 110.39
C HIS A 884 -8.36 18.33 111.75
N ALA A 885 -8.23 19.06 112.87
CA ALA A 885 -8.09 18.49 114.23
C ALA A 885 -9.30 17.67 114.73
N HIS A 886 -10.48 17.88 114.12
CA HIS A 886 -11.71 17.11 114.34
C HIS A 886 -12.00 16.06 113.24
N MET A 887 -10.99 15.66 112.46
CA MET A 887 -11.09 14.50 111.57
C MET A 887 -11.29 13.22 112.42
N PRO A 888 -12.34 12.42 112.18
CA PRO A 888 -12.59 11.19 112.93
C PRO A 888 -11.42 10.21 112.91
N ASN A 889 -11.28 9.43 113.98
CA ASN A 889 -10.47 8.22 113.93
C ASN A 889 -11.08 7.23 112.95
N GLY A 890 -10.25 6.55 112.17
CA GLY A 890 -10.72 5.68 111.10
C GLY A 890 -9.66 5.38 110.06
N ARG A 891 -10.09 4.73 108.98
CA ARG A 891 -9.25 4.39 107.83
C ARG A 891 -9.56 5.33 106.69
N TYR A 892 -8.50 5.92 106.16
CA TYR A 892 -8.51 6.81 105.01
C TYR A 892 -7.59 6.23 103.94
N TYR A 893 -7.70 6.70 102.71
CA TYR A 893 -6.84 6.29 101.62
C TYR A 893 -6.22 7.48 100.92
N ILE A 894 -5.06 7.23 100.33
CA ILE A 894 -4.46 8.08 99.31
C ILE A 894 -4.16 7.17 98.12
N LYS A 895 -4.61 7.58 96.94
CA LYS A 895 -4.59 6.73 95.76
C LYS A 895 -4.27 7.52 94.50
N ALA A 896 -3.39 6.97 93.66
CA ALA A 896 -3.24 7.39 92.28
C ALA A 896 -3.89 6.36 91.36
N TRP A 897 -4.68 6.85 90.40
CA TRP A 897 -5.41 6.01 89.44
C TRP A 897 -5.59 6.74 88.12
N ILE A 898 -5.89 6.00 87.06
CA ILE A 898 -6.10 6.54 85.71
C ILE A 898 -7.57 6.34 85.34
N GLY A 899 -8.27 7.41 84.97
CA GLY A 899 -9.64 7.34 84.47
C GLY A 899 -9.73 6.72 83.08
N ASP A 900 -10.93 6.24 82.73
CA ASP A 900 -11.20 5.81 81.35
C ASP A 900 -11.01 6.99 80.39
N ILE A 901 -10.43 6.73 79.21
CA ILE A 901 -10.21 7.72 78.15
C ILE A 901 -11.18 7.40 77.01
N ASP A 902 -12.09 8.31 76.74
CA ASP A 902 -13.10 8.19 75.69
C ASP A 902 -12.58 8.78 74.38
N LEU A 903 -11.98 7.94 73.54
CA LEU A 903 -11.44 8.37 72.25
C LEU A 903 -12.54 8.72 71.24
N SER A 904 -13.79 8.28 71.46
CA SER A 904 -14.89 8.49 70.51
C SER A 904 -15.20 9.97 70.24
N LYS A 905 -14.78 10.85 71.16
CA LYS A 905 -14.94 12.31 71.09
C LYS A 905 -13.79 13.02 70.39
N THR A 906 -12.75 12.30 69.99
CA THR A 906 -11.57 12.87 69.32
C THR A 906 -11.79 13.01 67.81
N ASN A 907 -11.03 13.90 67.18
CA ASN A 907 -11.10 14.12 65.73
C ASN A 907 -10.23 13.14 64.92
N ASN A 908 -9.38 12.36 65.59
CA ASN A 908 -8.43 11.44 64.97
C ASN A 908 -9.09 10.10 64.60
N GLU A 909 -8.48 9.33 63.69
CA GLU A 909 -9.08 8.06 63.23
C GLU A 909 -9.15 6.97 64.32
N TYR A 910 -8.31 7.06 65.35
CA TYR A 910 -8.39 6.17 66.51
C TYR A 910 -9.67 6.37 67.35
N LYS A 911 -10.54 7.35 67.04
CA LYS A 911 -11.88 7.46 67.66
C LYS A 911 -12.71 6.18 67.54
N LYS A 912 -12.44 5.40 66.48
CA LYS A 912 -13.07 4.09 66.22
C LYS A 912 -12.73 3.03 67.26
N LEU A 913 -11.67 3.23 68.05
CA LEU A 913 -11.28 2.33 69.14
C LEU A 913 -12.17 2.46 70.37
N GLY A 914 -12.96 3.55 70.47
CA GLY A 914 -13.90 3.76 71.57
C GLY A 914 -13.19 4.11 72.88
N LEU A 915 -13.28 3.22 73.86
CA LEU A 915 -12.89 3.50 75.24
C LEU A 915 -11.57 2.78 75.61
N ILE A 916 -10.54 3.56 75.96
CA ILE A 916 -9.38 3.01 76.67
C ILE A 916 -9.78 2.89 78.15
N ARG A 917 -9.82 1.67 78.66
CA ARG A 917 -10.02 1.42 80.09
C ARG A 917 -8.85 1.97 80.88
N GLY A 918 -9.14 2.77 81.89
CA GLY A 918 -8.18 3.34 82.81
C GLY A 918 -7.50 2.28 83.69
N ILE A 919 -6.83 2.71 84.75
CA ILE A 919 -6.18 1.84 85.72
C ILE A 919 -6.80 2.15 87.07
N ASN A 920 -7.57 1.21 87.60
CA ASN A 920 -8.34 1.40 88.83
C ASN A 920 -7.46 1.73 90.02
N THR A 921 -6.25 1.16 90.12
CA THR A 921 -5.27 1.46 91.16
C THR A 921 -3.88 1.42 90.54
N LEU A 922 -3.25 2.58 90.34
CA LEU A 922 -1.85 2.67 89.92
C LEU A 922 -0.91 2.62 91.13
N ASP A 923 -1.31 3.29 92.22
CA ASP A 923 -0.65 3.26 93.53
C ASP A 923 -1.66 3.60 94.63
N GLU A 924 -1.53 3.02 95.82
CA GLU A 924 -2.48 3.21 96.92
C GLU A 924 -1.84 2.92 98.28
N ILE A 925 -2.27 3.69 99.28
CA ILE A 925 -1.92 3.48 100.68
C ILE A 925 -3.13 3.74 101.58
N GLU A 926 -3.28 2.94 102.64
CA GLU A 926 -4.23 3.17 103.72
C GLU A 926 -3.55 4.01 104.81
N ILE A 927 -4.21 5.06 105.28
CA ILE A 927 -3.81 5.94 106.37
C ILE A 927 -4.75 5.70 107.56
N THR A 928 -4.20 5.43 108.74
CA THR A 928 -5.01 5.20 109.94
C THR A 928 -4.98 6.43 110.84
N VAL A 929 -6.13 7.02 111.16
CA VAL A 929 -6.24 8.14 112.11
C VAL A 929 -6.53 7.59 113.51
N VAL A 930 -5.67 7.86 114.48
CA VAL A 930 -5.66 7.20 115.81
C VAL A 930 -5.75 8.17 117.00
N GLY A 931 -6.08 9.44 116.75
CA GLY A 931 -6.18 10.49 117.76
C GLY A 931 -6.18 11.87 117.13
N SER A 932 -6.04 12.89 117.97
CA SER A 932 -5.96 14.30 117.59
C SER A 932 -4.69 14.95 118.15
N ILE A 933 -4.25 16.05 117.54
CA ILE A 933 -3.19 16.91 118.07
C ILE A 933 -3.48 17.38 119.50
N TYR A 934 -4.76 17.44 119.90
CA TYR A 934 -5.14 17.75 121.28
C TYR A 934 -4.69 16.69 122.28
N ASP A 935 -4.47 15.45 121.85
CA ASP A 935 -3.97 14.36 122.70
C ASP A 935 -2.47 14.52 123.01
N ASP A 936 -1.76 15.41 122.31
CA ASP A 936 -0.33 15.71 122.50
C ASP A 936 -0.08 17.05 123.22
N ILE A 937 -1.15 17.83 123.48
CA ILE A 937 -1.09 19.17 124.11
C ILE A 937 -1.33 19.09 125.63
N TYR A 938 -1.83 17.95 126.13
CA TYR A 938 -2.05 17.63 127.55
C TYR A 938 -1.22 16.43 127.96
#